data_AF-A0A925HFV7-F1
#
_entry.id   AF-A0A925HFV7-F1
#
_cell.length_a   1.000
_cell.length_b   1.000
_cell.length_c   1.000
_cell.angle_alpha   90.00
_cell.angle_beta   90.00
_cell.angle_gamma   90.00
#
_symmetry.space_group_name_H-M   'P 1'
#
loop_
_entity.id
_entity.type
_entity.pdbx_description
1 polymer ?
#
loop_
_entity_poly.entity_id
_entity_poly.type
_entity_poly.pdbx_seq_one_letter_code
_entity_poly.pdbx_strand_id
1 'polypeptide(L)'
;MRRLSKSVAELKLRYDVVVVGSGYGGGVAASRMARAGKKVAVLERGQEFAIGDFPDRMIEAQEQFQVSQDGKRVSGSPTGLYDLRLGKDIHVFVGCGLGGGSLVNANVSLPPDPRVWDDPVWPPEIMQDPSRQEGFTRALEVLRPVPYRGPALDKLNALGVSGNTLRRDVVRPPINVTFEKQVNYAGVEQPACTLCGDCCSGCNVGSKNTVQVTYLADAFHHGAEIFTEMRVSHVRQERGRWRVFFEPLGHDREKFAAADQSIVCDVVVLAAGTLGSTEILLRSREEGLPVSDQLGERFTGNGDVLAFAYNNDVPINGIGVGEPPVAETGPVGPCITGIIDLRDTAKLEDGMVIEEGSIPSALAPILPALMATGGDKFGDDTDRGVIDLLGERARRRQSLLFGAYQGAVNRTQTYLVMSHDDGKGRMALDDGRLKLSWPKVAAQPIFEKIAQNLRKATQATGGNYTRNPLTDTLFGHNLISVHPLGGCTMGRDRTTGVVNHKCQVFDGRAEAPAGAVLAGLYVCDGSVIPRPLGVNPLLTITALAERAMIHLAKDRGWSFSETQKFDAPLLVAAPGGRDTLKPAGIEFTERMAGYISPTITLPHETAARRGKEEGHACSFTLTVLVDDVDRFVSDQQHAGRIVGTVECPALSPDPLEIFDGKFNLMRVDDHTVETKRFDYRFSLGARDGSEYQFIGYKVVRSDASLDLWRDTTRLNVDIAKGAQGQLGRIARGMLEIAPSDFYVQMQTLRGVGGSDVADRMRAVGKFGTFFSRELFDTYGGVLARSGRYDVFTTRKKRTLRVPEPEIHLVRTDDGKILRLTRYRGGNKGPLIFTHGLGVSSLIFSIDTIDTNMLEYLVAAEYDCWLLDYRASVDLPYAHELWNADDVALKDYPAAFAKVRAITRSSTVQVIAHCFGATTFTMSLLAGLEGVRSAVISQISTDYVVPWFPQRLLAYLR
;
A
#
# COMPACT_ATOMS: atom_id res chain seq x y z
N MET A 1 -9.39 15.07 1.82
CA MET A 1 -9.92 14.22 0.73
C MET A 1 -9.77 12.77 1.13
N ARG A 2 -10.81 11.96 0.99
CA ARG A 2 -10.66 10.51 1.13
C ARG A 2 -9.62 10.03 0.11
N ARG A 3 -8.69 9.19 0.56
CA ARG A 3 -7.71 8.54 -0.31
C ARG A 3 -8.44 7.70 -1.37
N LEU A 4 -8.05 7.84 -2.62
CA LEU A 4 -8.58 7.13 -3.78
C LEU A 4 -7.93 5.75 -3.94
N SER A 5 -6.68 5.59 -3.48
CA SER A 5 -5.92 4.35 -3.62
C SER A 5 -6.44 3.24 -2.71
N LYS A 6 -6.49 2.03 -3.26
CA LYS A 6 -6.73 0.77 -2.57
C LYS A 6 -5.42 0.10 -2.18
N SER A 7 -5.49 -0.86 -1.26
CA SER A 7 -4.33 -1.69 -0.98
C SER A 7 -4.08 -2.69 -2.12
N VAL A 8 -2.81 -2.99 -2.40
CA VAL A 8 -2.43 -4.01 -3.39
C VAL A 8 -3.05 -5.39 -3.13
N ALA A 9 -3.41 -5.74 -1.90
CA ALA A 9 -4.12 -7.02 -1.64
C ALA A 9 -5.57 -7.05 -2.11
N GLU A 10 -6.14 -5.89 -2.50
CA GLU A 10 -7.47 -5.83 -3.13
C GLU A 10 -7.39 -5.98 -4.66
N LEU A 11 -6.18 -6.11 -5.22
CA LEU A 11 -5.97 -6.30 -6.65
C LEU A 11 -6.58 -7.63 -7.10
N LYS A 12 -7.28 -7.59 -8.25
CA LYS A 12 -7.92 -8.77 -8.85
C LYS A 12 -7.01 -9.39 -9.90
N LEU A 13 -7.14 -10.69 -10.11
CA LEU A 13 -6.41 -11.40 -11.17
C LEU A 13 -6.70 -10.89 -12.58
N ARG A 14 -7.91 -10.35 -12.80
CA ARG A 14 -8.36 -9.91 -14.12
C ARG A 14 -9.15 -8.61 -14.07
N TYR A 15 -8.83 -7.74 -15.02
CA TYR A 15 -9.56 -6.51 -15.35
C TYR A 15 -9.97 -6.51 -16.82
N ASP A 16 -10.94 -5.68 -17.18
CA ASP A 16 -11.25 -5.45 -18.59
C ASP A 16 -10.19 -4.52 -19.19
N VAL A 17 -9.81 -3.48 -18.43
CA VAL A 17 -8.81 -2.48 -18.83
C VAL A 17 -7.81 -2.23 -17.70
N VAL A 18 -6.51 -2.24 -18.02
CA VAL A 18 -5.45 -1.78 -17.12
C VAL A 18 -4.85 -0.50 -17.69
N VAL A 19 -4.81 0.54 -16.86
CA VAL A 19 -4.18 1.83 -17.17
C VAL A 19 -2.89 1.94 -16.36
N VAL A 20 -1.78 2.15 -17.04
CA VAL A 20 -0.46 2.25 -16.41
C VAL A 20 -0.05 3.72 -16.36
N GLY A 21 0.09 4.28 -15.16
CA GLY A 21 0.30 5.70 -14.92
C GLY A 21 -0.99 6.49 -14.77
N SER A 22 -0.95 7.52 -13.93
CA SER A 22 -2.14 8.28 -13.52
C SER A 22 -2.08 9.78 -13.87
N GLY A 23 -1.22 10.16 -14.82
CA GLY A 23 -1.16 11.52 -15.38
C GLY A 23 -2.37 11.85 -16.28
N TYR A 24 -2.30 12.94 -17.04
CA TYR A 24 -3.40 13.40 -17.92
C TYR A 24 -4.01 12.28 -18.79
N GLY A 25 -3.17 11.54 -19.51
CA GLY A 25 -3.59 10.40 -20.32
C GLY A 25 -4.26 9.28 -19.53
N GLY A 26 -3.66 8.91 -18.40
CA GLY A 26 -4.12 7.82 -17.56
C GLY A 26 -5.44 8.14 -16.84
N GLY A 27 -5.58 9.38 -16.35
CA GLY A 27 -6.82 9.88 -15.78
C GLY A 27 -7.97 9.83 -16.79
N VAL A 28 -7.76 10.34 -18.01
CA VAL A 28 -8.77 10.27 -19.09
C VAL A 28 -9.16 8.83 -19.37
N ALA A 29 -8.17 7.95 -19.60
CA ALA A 29 -8.44 6.55 -19.90
C ALA A 29 -9.22 5.86 -18.76
N ALA A 30 -8.83 6.08 -17.51
CA ALA A 30 -9.52 5.51 -16.35
C ALA A 30 -10.96 5.99 -16.24
N SER A 31 -11.19 7.31 -16.34
CA SER A 31 -12.53 7.93 -16.28
C SER A 31 -13.44 7.37 -17.38
N ARG A 32 -12.99 7.42 -18.63
CA ARG A 32 -13.81 7.02 -19.78
C ARG A 32 -14.11 5.53 -19.79
N MET A 33 -13.14 4.68 -19.43
CA MET A 33 -13.36 3.23 -19.34
C MET A 33 -14.26 2.84 -18.17
N ALA A 34 -14.15 3.51 -17.01
CA ALA A 34 -15.08 3.30 -15.90
C ALA A 34 -16.50 3.75 -16.26
N ARG A 35 -16.66 4.91 -16.92
CA ARG A 35 -17.95 5.37 -17.47
C ARG A 35 -18.52 4.45 -18.55
N ALA A 36 -17.68 3.71 -19.25
CA ALA A 36 -18.10 2.63 -20.17
C ALA A 36 -18.50 1.32 -19.45
N GLY A 37 -18.56 1.32 -18.12
CA GLY A 37 -18.96 0.18 -17.29
C GLY A 37 -17.90 -0.92 -17.21
N LYS A 38 -16.62 -0.60 -17.47
CA LYS A 38 -15.52 -1.57 -17.45
C LYS A 38 -14.91 -1.72 -16.07
N LYS A 39 -14.41 -2.91 -15.77
CA LYS A 39 -13.54 -3.16 -14.60
C LYS A 39 -12.16 -2.60 -14.91
N VAL A 40 -11.85 -1.44 -14.34
CA VAL A 40 -10.60 -0.72 -14.57
C VAL A 40 -9.67 -0.85 -13.37
N ALA A 41 -8.39 -1.16 -13.62
CA ALA A 41 -7.30 -0.97 -12.66
C ALA A 41 -6.37 0.14 -13.15
N VAL A 42 -6.02 1.08 -12.26
CA VAL A 42 -4.97 2.09 -12.48
C VAL A 42 -3.75 1.71 -11.64
N LEU A 43 -2.60 1.56 -12.28
CA LEU A 43 -1.32 1.28 -11.61
C LEU A 43 -0.43 2.52 -11.66
N GLU A 44 -0.18 3.13 -10.51
CA GLU A 44 0.66 4.33 -10.37
C GLU A 44 1.94 4.01 -9.60
N ARG A 45 3.11 4.45 -10.09
CA ARG A 45 4.41 4.21 -9.46
C ARG A 45 4.61 5.05 -8.19
N GLY A 46 4.14 6.29 -8.19
CA GLY A 46 4.30 7.20 -7.06
C GLY A 46 3.26 7.00 -5.95
N GLN A 47 3.42 7.77 -4.88
CA GLN A 47 2.48 7.81 -3.76
C GLN A 47 1.20 8.60 -4.09
N GLU A 48 0.14 8.37 -3.33
CA GLU A 48 -0.97 9.32 -3.27
C GLU A 48 -0.59 10.48 -2.33
N PHE A 49 -0.89 11.72 -2.71
CA PHE A 49 -0.78 12.90 -1.84
C PHE A 49 -2.17 13.48 -1.66
N ALA A 50 -2.71 13.53 -0.43
CA ALA A 50 -3.95 14.26 -0.23
C ALA A 50 -3.66 15.77 -0.19
N ILE A 51 -4.69 16.58 -0.42
CA ILE A 51 -4.58 18.03 -0.24
C ILE A 51 -4.25 18.30 1.24
N GLY A 52 -3.14 19.00 1.48
CA GLY A 52 -2.54 19.22 2.80
C GLY A 52 -1.28 18.38 3.06
N ASP A 53 -1.01 17.35 2.26
CA ASP A 53 0.17 16.48 2.40
C ASP A 53 1.33 16.88 1.48
N PHE A 54 1.18 17.91 0.63
CA PHE A 54 2.27 18.33 -0.26
C PHE A 54 3.37 19.03 0.55
N PRO A 55 4.65 18.83 0.20
CA PRO A 55 5.75 19.46 0.91
C PRO A 55 5.67 20.99 0.87
N ASP A 56 5.57 21.61 2.03
CA ASP A 56 5.62 23.06 2.22
C ASP A 56 6.93 23.52 2.88
N ARG A 57 7.70 22.59 3.43
CA ARG A 57 9.03 22.81 4.04
C ARG A 57 10.14 22.14 3.26
N MET A 58 11.35 22.72 3.33
CA MET A 58 12.54 22.19 2.65
C MET A 58 12.86 20.73 3.00
N ILE A 59 12.78 20.36 4.28
CA ILE A 59 13.12 18.99 4.73
C ILE A 59 12.15 17.98 4.10
N GLU A 60 10.86 18.28 4.08
CA GLU A 60 9.84 17.44 3.45
C GLU A 60 10.04 17.37 1.93
N ALA A 61 10.37 18.51 1.30
CA ALA A 61 10.63 18.55 -0.14
C ALA A 61 11.85 17.70 -0.50
N GLN A 62 12.89 17.70 0.33
CA GLN A 62 14.07 16.86 0.18
C GLN A 62 13.75 15.36 0.33
N GLU A 63 12.87 14.98 1.26
CA GLU A 63 12.39 13.59 1.40
C GLU A 63 11.63 13.09 0.17
N GLN A 64 10.91 13.99 -0.51
CA GLN A 64 10.15 13.68 -1.72
C GLN A 64 10.94 13.86 -3.02
N PHE A 65 12.20 14.28 -2.95
CA PHE A 65 13.05 14.46 -4.13
C PHE A 65 13.76 13.16 -4.47
N GLN A 66 13.68 12.74 -5.74
CA GLN A 66 14.43 11.61 -6.27
C GLN A 66 15.26 12.04 -7.48
N VAL A 67 16.49 11.51 -7.54
CA VAL A 67 17.45 11.86 -8.59
C VAL A 67 17.96 10.59 -9.23
N SER A 68 17.87 10.53 -10.55
CA SER A 68 18.47 9.45 -11.36
C SER A 68 19.49 10.01 -12.32
N GLN A 69 20.63 9.34 -12.46
CA GLN A 69 21.69 9.68 -13.41
C GLN A 69 22.00 8.46 -14.27
N ASP A 70 22.02 8.62 -15.59
CA ASP A 70 22.23 7.52 -16.56
C ASP A 70 21.31 6.31 -16.31
N GLY A 71 20.06 6.60 -15.95
CA GLY A 71 19.04 5.59 -15.64
C GLY A 71 19.21 4.87 -14.29
N LYS A 72 20.23 5.21 -13.49
CA LYS A 72 20.40 4.71 -12.12
C LYS A 72 19.96 5.75 -11.11
N ARG A 73 19.09 5.36 -10.16
CA ARG A 73 18.76 6.23 -9.02
C ARG A 73 20.01 6.43 -8.14
N VAL A 74 20.37 7.69 -7.90
CA VAL A 74 21.53 8.09 -7.07
C VAL A 74 21.10 8.66 -5.72
N SER A 75 19.86 9.17 -5.62
CA SER A 75 19.31 9.71 -4.37
C SER A 75 17.79 9.60 -4.34
N GLY A 76 17.21 9.58 -3.14
CA GLY A 76 15.76 9.60 -2.89
C GLY A 76 15.03 8.27 -3.03
N SER A 77 13.75 8.28 -2.66
CA SER A 77 12.83 7.15 -2.80
C SER A 77 12.36 7.00 -4.26
N PRO A 78 12.21 5.77 -4.80
CA PRO A 78 11.60 5.56 -6.11
C PRO A 78 10.15 6.08 -6.22
N THR A 79 9.49 6.32 -5.10
CA THR A 79 8.09 6.78 -5.01
C THR A 79 7.97 8.26 -4.64
N GLY A 80 9.08 9.00 -4.53
CA GLY A 80 9.10 10.42 -4.19
C GLY A 80 8.45 11.31 -5.26
N LEU A 81 7.79 12.39 -4.85
CA LEU A 81 7.00 13.27 -5.74
C LEU A 81 7.78 13.89 -6.90
N TYR A 82 9.01 14.34 -6.65
CA TYR A 82 9.81 15.10 -7.62
C TYR A 82 10.89 14.21 -8.25
N ASP A 83 10.72 13.82 -9.51
CA ASP A 83 11.65 12.93 -10.23
C ASP A 83 12.52 13.73 -11.21
N LEU A 84 13.77 13.98 -10.81
CA LEU A 84 14.80 14.59 -11.64
C LEU A 84 15.68 13.52 -12.29
N ARG A 85 15.65 13.47 -13.61
CA ARG A 85 16.47 12.56 -14.42
C ARG A 85 17.57 13.31 -15.14
N LEU A 86 18.79 13.10 -14.68
CA LEU A 86 20.01 13.65 -15.25
C LEU A 86 20.47 12.79 -16.43
N GLY A 87 20.18 13.26 -17.65
CA GLY A 87 20.78 12.75 -18.88
C GLY A 87 22.06 13.50 -19.26
N LYS A 88 22.81 12.91 -20.20
CA LYS A 88 24.08 13.45 -20.70
C LYS A 88 23.95 14.79 -21.41
N ASP A 89 22.89 14.96 -22.22
CA ASP A 89 22.68 16.15 -23.06
C ASP A 89 21.50 17.01 -22.57
N ILE A 90 20.55 16.41 -21.87
CA ILE A 90 19.33 17.05 -21.36
C ILE A 90 18.89 16.40 -20.05
N HIS A 91 18.35 17.22 -19.15
CA HIS A 91 17.71 16.80 -17.91
C HIS A 91 16.21 16.90 -18.03
N VAL A 92 15.51 16.00 -17.34
CA VAL A 92 14.05 15.94 -17.38
C VAL A 92 13.53 15.94 -15.95
N PHE A 93 12.57 16.80 -15.66
CA PHE A 93 11.87 16.85 -14.38
C PHE A 93 10.41 16.46 -14.56
N VAL A 94 9.95 15.46 -13.81
CA VAL A 94 8.56 14.96 -13.87
C VAL A 94 7.98 14.76 -12.48
N GLY A 95 6.66 14.89 -12.37
CA GLY A 95 5.92 14.53 -11.15
C GLY A 95 5.65 13.02 -11.09
N CYS A 96 5.84 12.44 -9.90
CA CYS A 96 5.63 11.01 -9.62
C CYS A 96 4.66 10.84 -8.44
N GLY A 97 3.40 10.54 -8.73
CA GLY A 97 2.35 10.40 -7.73
C GLY A 97 0.98 10.25 -8.37
N LEU A 98 -0.05 9.97 -7.58
CA LEU A 98 -1.41 9.80 -8.09
C LEU A 98 -1.98 11.12 -8.66
N GLY A 99 -1.95 11.25 -9.99
CA GLY A 99 -2.22 12.49 -10.74
C GLY A 99 -1.04 12.95 -11.63
N GLY A 100 0.13 12.30 -11.51
CA GLY A 100 1.33 12.55 -12.28
C GLY A 100 1.80 14.01 -12.26
N GLY A 101 2.24 14.52 -13.41
CA GLY A 101 2.71 15.90 -13.56
C GLY A 101 1.68 16.98 -13.19
N SER A 102 0.37 16.67 -13.17
CA SER A 102 -0.65 17.65 -12.75
C SER A 102 -0.50 18.10 -11.30
N LEU A 103 0.13 17.28 -10.46
CA LEU A 103 0.39 17.62 -9.05
C LEU A 103 1.38 18.80 -8.94
N VAL A 104 2.41 18.84 -9.79
CA VAL A 104 3.58 19.74 -9.67
C VAL A 104 3.75 20.71 -10.84
N ASN A 105 2.85 20.73 -11.82
CA ASN A 105 2.95 21.67 -12.94
C ASN A 105 2.36 23.05 -12.63
N ALA A 106 2.52 23.98 -13.58
CA ALA A 106 2.11 25.37 -13.44
C ALA A 106 0.69 25.70 -14.01
N ASN A 107 -0.12 24.68 -14.33
CA ASN A 107 -1.55 24.76 -14.70
C ASN A 107 -1.94 25.33 -16.07
N VAL A 108 -1.01 25.69 -16.94
CA VAL A 108 -1.34 26.39 -18.20
C VAL A 108 -1.98 25.46 -19.25
N SER A 109 -3.18 25.82 -19.70
CA SER A 109 -3.98 25.07 -20.69
C SER A 109 -4.05 25.82 -22.02
N LEU A 110 -2.93 25.91 -22.74
CA LEU A 110 -2.86 26.58 -24.04
C LEU A 110 -3.03 25.61 -25.21
N PRO A 111 -3.84 25.94 -26.23
CA PRO A 111 -3.80 25.21 -27.49
C PRO A 111 -2.49 25.52 -28.25
N PRO A 112 -1.93 24.52 -28.96
CA PRO A 112 -0.75 24.74 -29.81
C PRO A 112 -1.10 25.65 -31.00
N ASP A 113 -0.09 26.23 -31.63
CA ASP A 113 -0.26 26.96 -32.88
C ASP A 113 -0.92 26.05 -33.93
N PRO A 114 -1.95 26.50 -34.68
CA PRO A 114 -2.62 25.67 -35.68
C PRO A 114 -1.66 25.02 -36.69
N ARG A 115 -0.56 25.70 -37.04
CA ARG A 115 0.47 25.19 -37.98
C ARG A 115 1.19 23.95 -37.47
N VAL A 116 1.15 23.67 -36.16
CA VAL A 116 1.67 22.41 -35.59
C VAL A 116 0.96 21.21 -36.21
N TRP A 117 -0.33 21.33 -36.51
CA TRP A 117 -1.12 20.26 -37.10
C TRP A 117 -0.92 20.11 -38.61
N ASP A 118 -0.44 21.16 -39.29
CA ASP A 118 -0.19 21.15 -40.73
C ASP A 118 1.11 20.41 -41.09
N ASP A 119 1.94 20.08 -40.09
CA ASP A 119 3.16 19.31 -40.27
C ASP A 119 2.84 17.85 -40.69
N PRO A 120 3.38 17.37 -41.82
CA PRO A 120 3.14 16.01 -42.32
C PRO A 120 3.68 14.89 -41.39
N VAL A 121 4.39 15.24 -40.31
CA VAL A 121 4.71 14.31 -39.24
C VAL A 121 3.47 13.72 -38.58
N TRP A 122 2.39 14.49 -38.48
CA TRP A 122 1.14 13.97 -37.93
C TRP A 122 0.44 13.05 -38.94
N PRO A 123 -0.23 11.98 -38.48
CA PRO A 123 -1.09 11.18 -39.34
C PRO A 123 -2.20 12.05 -39.97
N PRO A 124 -2.51 11.89 -41.26
CA PRO A 124 -3.52 12.71 -41.95
C PRO A 124 -4.92 12.61 -41.33
N GLU A 125 -5.23 11.48 -40.68
CA GLU A 125 -6.48 11.25 -39.97
C GLU A 125 -6.65 12.14 -38.74
N ILE A 126 -5.59 12.75 -38.19
CA ILE A 126 -5.73 13.73 -37.09
C ILE A 126 -6.13 15.10 -37.62
N MET A 127 -5.68 15.46 -38.82
CA MET A 127 -5.99 16.76 -39.42
C MET A 127 -7.46 16.88 -39.83
N GLN A 128 -8.05 15.77 -40.31
CA GLN A 128 -9.36 15.75 -40.96
C GLN A 128 -10.51 15.30 -40.05
N ASP A 129 -10.21 14.64 -38.92
CA ASP A 129 -11.21 14.03 -38.05
C ASP A 129 -11.78 15.04 -37.04
N PRO A 130 -13.10 15.30 -37.04
CA PRO A 130 -13.73 16.22 -36.09
C PRO A 130 -13.53 15.81 -34.62
N SER A 131 -13.23 14.53 -34.34
CA SER A 131 -12.98 14.05 -32.99
C SER A 131 -11.73 14.68 -32.34
N ARG A 132 -10.84 15.33 -33.10
CA ARG A 132 -9.77 16.17 -32.55
C ARG A 132 -10.36 17.33 -31.75
N GLN A 133 -11.30 18.05 -32.34
CA GLN A 133 -11.94 19.19 -31.67
C GLN A 133 -12.81 18.71 -30.50
N GLU A 134 -13.50 17.57 -30.65
CA GLU A 134 -14.26 16.97 -29.54
C GLU A 134 -13.36 16.65 -28.34
N GLY A 135 -12.17 16.10 -28.58
CA GLY A 135 -11.18 15.84 -27.52
C GLY A 135 -10.79 17.11 -26.76
N PHE A 136 -10.54 18.22 -27.46
CA PHE A 136 -10.27 19.51 -26.81
C PHE A 136 -11.47 20.02 -26.02
N THR A 137 -12.69 19.92 -26.56
CA THR A 137 -13.91 20.33 -25.86
C THR A 137 -14.11 19.57 -24.55
N ARG A 138 -13.99 18.22 -24.57
CA ARG A 138 -14.09 17.39 -23.36
C ARG A 138 -12.99 17.71 -22.35
N ALA A 139 -11.75 17.92 -22.82
CA ALA A 139 -10.64 18.31 -21.96
C ALA A 139 -10.90 19.63 -21.22
N LEU A 140 -11.40 20.64 -21.93
CA LEU A 140 -11.74 21.95 -21.36
C LEU A 140 -12.91 21.86 -20.37
N GLU A 141 -13.91 21.01 -20.64
CA GLU A 141 -15.06 20.80 -19.75
C GLU A 141 -14.65 20.20 -18.39
N VAL A 142 -13.74 19.23 -18.40
CA VAL A 142 -13.28 18.56 -17.17
C VAL A 142 -12.24 19.40 -16.41
N LEU A 143 -11.26 19.99 -17.11
CA LEU A 143 -10.18 20.76 -16.48
C LEU A 143 -10.60 22.17 -16.06
N ARG A 144 -11.65 22.73 -16.70
CA ARG A 144 -12.22 24.06 -16.46
C ARG A 144 -11.17 25.17 -16.33
N PRO A 145 -10.26 25.34 -17.30
CA PRO A 145 -9.24 26.37 -17.20
C PRO A 145 -9.85 27.77 -17.34
N VAL A 146 -9.39 28.71 -16.52
CA VAL A 146 -9.84 30.11 -16.54
C VAL A 146 -8.64 31.07 -16.49
N PRO A 147 -8.68 32.22 -17.18
CA PRO A 147 -7.65 33.23 -17.02
C PRO A 147 -7.63 33.83 -15.60
N TYR A 148 -6.47 34.27 -15.14
CA TYR A 148 -6.35 35.00 -13.89
C TYR A 148 -7.15 36.32 -13.92
N ARG A 149 -7.94 36.58 -12.87
CA ARG A 149 -8.77 37.80 -12.71
C ARG A 149 -8.65 38.46 -11.34
N GLY A 150 -7.64 38.09 -10.57
CA GLY A 150 -7.43 38.61 -9.22
C GLY A 150 -6.80 40.01 -9.18
N PRO A 151 -6.26 40.43 -8.02
CA PRO A 151 -5.58 41.72 -7.87
C PRO A 151 -4.37 41.88 -8.79
N ALA A 152 -3.86 43.10 -8.91
CA ALA A 152 -2.59 43.35 -9.60
C ALA A 152 -1.43 42.62 -8.88
N LEU A 153 -0.51 42.05 -9.66
CA LEU A 153 0.63 41.29 -9.16
C LEU A 153 1.92 41.90 -9.70
N ASP A 154 2.94 42.03 -8.84
CA ASP A 154 4.22 42.65 -9.19
C ASP A 154 4.92 41.91 -10.35
N LYS A 155 5.01 40.58 -10.28
CA LYS A 155 5.57 39.73 -11.35
C LYS A 155 4.85 39.88 -12.70
N LEU A 156 3.55 40.14 -12.68
CA LEU A 156 2.76 40.36 -13.90
C LEU A 156 2.99 41.76 -14.47
N ASN A 157 3.11 42.77 -13.61
CA ASN A 157 3.46 44.13 -14.01
C ASN A 157 4.87 44.17 -14.63
N ALA A 158 5.83 43.47 -14.01
CA ALA A 158 7.18 43.33 -14.54
C ALA A 158 7.21 42.62 -15.90
N LEU A 159 6.41 41.56 -16.09
CA LEU A 159 6.24 40.94 -17.41
C LEU A 159 5.66 41.93 -18.43
N GLY A 160 4.77 42.83 -18.02
CA GLY A 160 4.25 43.93 -18.85
C GLY A 160 5.34 44.86 -19.36
N VAL A 161 6.32 45.20 -18.50
CA VAL A 161 7.50 45.99 -18.90
C VAL A 161 8.32 45.24 -19.95
N SER A 162 8.56 43.94 -19.74
CA SER A 162 9.25 43.07 -20.71
C SER A 162 8.49 42.97 -22.04
N GLY A 163 7.16 42.83 -22.00
CA GLY A 163 6.28 42.77 -23.18
C GLY A 163 6.35 44.02 -24.05
N ASN A 164 6.33 45.20 -23.44
CA ASN A 164 6.44 46.48 -24.15
C ASN A 164 7.73 46.57 -24.98
N THR A 165 8.87 46.15 -24.40
CA THR A 165 10.16 46.12 -25.10
C THR A 165 10.18 45.11 -26.25
N LEU A 166 9.50 43.97 -26.06
CA LEU A 166 9.31 42.94 -27.10
C LEU A 166 8.18 43.28 -28.09
N ARG A 167 7.53 44.45 -27.94
CA ARG A 167 6.40 44.91 -28.76
C ARG A 167 5.25 43.90 -28.81
N ARG A 168 4.89 43.39 -27.62
CA ARG A 168 3.80 42.45 -27.41
C ARG A 168 3.06 42.78 -26.12
N ASP A 169 1.74 42.73 -26.18
CA ASP A 169 0.91 42.80 -24.99
C ASP A 169 1.02 41.49 -24.20
N VAL A 170 0.95 41.60 -22.88
CA VAL A 170 0.88 40.43 -22.00
C VAL A 170 -0.53 39.85 -22.04
N VAL A 171 -0.62 38.55 -22.30
CA VAL A 171 -1.88 37.80 -22.32
C VAL A 171 -1.99 37.00 -21.03
N ARG A 172 -3.19 36.91 -20.45
CA ARG A 172 -3.46 36.02 -19.32
C ARG A 172 -3.89 34.65 -19.84
N PRO A 173 -3.05 33.61 -19.76
CA PRO A 173 -3.41 32.31 -20.27
C PRO A 173 -4.50 31.67 -19.40
N PRO A 174 -5.34 30.79 -19.96
CA PRO A 174 -6.27 30.00 -19.17
C PRO A 174 -5.49 28.95 -18.36
N ILE A 175 -5.75 28.90 -17.06
CA ILE A 175 -5.06 28.01 -16.10
C ILE A 175 -6.07 27.16 -15.31
N ASN A 176 -5.68 25.93 -14.97
CA ASN A 176 -6.48 24.95 -14.21
C ASN A 176 -6.56 25.30 -12.71
N VAL A 177 -6.92 26.54 -12.38
CA VAL A 177 -7.01 27.05 -11.00
C VAL A 177 -8.36 27.70 -10.79
N THR A 178 -8.95 27.41 -9.64
CA THR A 178 -10.22 27.96 -9.17
C THR A 178 -9.98 29.24 -8.35
N PHE A 179 -10.63 30.34 -8.73
CA PHE A 179 -10.53 31.65 -8.04
C PHE A 179 -11.73 32.00 -7.16
N GLU A 180 -12.77 31.19 -7.20
CA GLU A 180 -13.99 31.35 -6.39
C GLU A 180 -14.36 30.00 -5.80
N LYS A 181 -14.98 29.95 -4.62
CA LYS A 181 -15.43 28.67 -4.05
C LYS A 181 -16.44 28.01 -5.00
N GLN A 182 -16.18 26.79 -5.44
CA GLN A 182 -17.04 26.07 -6.38
C GLN A 182 -16.99 24.55 -6.17
N VAL A 183 -17.82 23.82 -6.93
CA VAL A 183 -17.75 22.37 -7.07
C VAL A 183 -17.26 22.04 -8.48
N ASN A 184 -16.22 21.23 -8.58
CA ASN A 184 -15.61 20.90 -9.87
C ASN A 184 -16.41 19.84 -10.65
N TYR A 185 -15.88 19.42 -11.81
CA TYR A 185 -16.53 18.42 -12.67
C TYR A 185 -16.84 17.09 -11.96
N ALA A 186 -15.96 16.63 -11.07
CA ALA A 186 -16.08 15.36 -10.36
C ALA A 186 -16.80 15.49 -9.01
N GLY A 187 -17.48 16.60 -8.74
CA GLY A 187 -18.23 16.80 -7.49
C GLY A 187 -17.33 17.10 -6.28
N VAL A 188 -16.07 17.48 -6.49
CA VAL A 188 -15.14 17.86 -5.41
C VAL A 188 -15.36 19.34 -5.08
N GLU A 189 -15.62 19.65 -3.81
CA GLU A 189 -15.68 21.04 -3.32
C GLU A 189 -14.28 21.66 -3.33
N GLN A 190 -14.13 22.81 -3.99
CA GLN A 190 -12.85 23.52 -4.09
C GLN A 190 -12.95 24.92 -3.48
N PRO A 191 -12.02 25.28 -2.58
CA PRO A 191 -11.87 26.67 -2.15
C PRO A 191 -11.26 27.54 -3.26
N ALA A 192 -11.40 28.85 -3.11
CA ALA A 192 -10.70 29.82 -3.95
C ALA A 192 -9.18 29.74 -3.70
N CYS A 193 -8.39 30.01 -4.74
CA CYS A 193 -6.93 30.12 -4.64
C CYS A 193 -6.54 31.25 -3.67
N THR A 194 -5.63 30.95 -2.73
CA THR A 194 -5.09 31.94 -1.76
C THR A 194 -3.93 32.77 -2.32
N LEU A 195 -3.59 32.59 -3.60
CA LEU A 195 -2.53 33.33 -4.29
C LEU A 195 -1.12 33.12 -3.69
N CYS A 196 -0.87 31.95 -3.09
CA CYS A 196 0.33 31.65 -2.34
C CYS A 196 1.59 31.36 -3.18
N GLY A 197 1.50 31.14 -4.50
CA GLY A 197 2.66 30.89 -5.36
C GLY A 197 3.22 29.46 -5.39
N ASP A 198 2.63 28.50 -4.68
CA ASP A 198 3.20 27.14 -4.49
C ASP A 198 2.66 26.08 -5.46
N CYS A 199 2.15 26.49 -6.63
CA CYS A 199 1.52 25.55 -7.56
C CYS A 199 2.45 24.40 -8.00
N CYS A 200 3.76 24.64 -8.05
CA CYS A 200 4.75 23.70 -8.55
C CYS A 200 5.36 22.75 -7.49
N SER A 201 5.14 23.01 -6.19
CA SER A 201 5.40 22.04 -5.12
C SER A 201 4.18 21.17 -4.81
N GLY A 202 2.99 21.66 -5.14
CA GLY A 202 1.73 20.97 -4.92
C GLY A 202 0.73 21.87 -4.19
N CYS A 203 -0.54 21.80 -4.58
CA CYS A 203 -1.55 22.72 -4.06
C CYS A 203 -2.16 22.20 -2.76
N ASN A 204 -1.65 22.64 -1.61
CA ASN A 204 -2.22 22.34 -0.29
C ASN A 204 -3.57 23.04 -0.01
N VAL A 205 -3.94 24.03 -0.82
CA VAL A 205 -5.24 24.71 -0.73
C VAL A 205 -6.37 23.87 -1.35
N GLY A 206 -6.08 23.07 -2.37
CA GLY A 206 -7.10 22.32 -3.12
C GLY A 206 -7.85 23.12 -4.20
N SER A 207 -7.35 24.31 -4.54
CA SER A 207 -7.91 25.17 -5.61
C SER A 207 -7.45 24.78 -7.02
N LYS A 208 -6.46 23.90 -7.14
CA LYS A 208 -5.91 23.42 -8.41
C LYS A 208 -6.72 22.25 -8.97
N ASN A 209 -7.18 22.34 -10.23
CA ASN A 209 -7.83 21.23 -10.95
C ASN A 209 -6.78 20.23 -11.45
N THR A 210 -6.19 19.49 -10.51
CA THR A 210 -5.30 18.37 -10.81
C THR A 210 -6.09 17.19 -11.37
N VAL A 211 -5.40 16.28 -12.06
CA VAL A 211 -5.99 15.03 -12.57
C VAL A 211 -6.55 14.16 -11.44
N GLN A 212 -5.92 14.24 -10.25
CA GLN A 212 -6.37 13.56 -9.03
C GLN A 212 -7.80 13.96 -8.63
N VAL A 213 -8.11 15.26 -8.63
CA VAL A 213 -9.42 15.78 -8.21
C VAL A 213 -10.43 15.91 -9.34
N THR A 214 -10.01 15.69 -10.58
CA THR A 214 -10.88 15.73 -11.77
C THR A 214 -11.10 14.32 -12.31
N TYR A 215 -10.31 13.88 -13.28
CA TYR A 215 -10.51 12.61 -13.97
C TYR A 215 -10.40 11.37 -13.06
N LEU A 216 -9.47 11.33 -12.10
CA LEU A 216 -9.31 10.17 -11.22
C LEU A 216 -10.41 10.10 -10.15
N ALA A 217 -10.84 11.25 -9.62
CA ALA A 217 -12.03 11.33 -8.78
C ALA A 217 -13.27 10.83 -9.52
N ASP A 218 -13.45 11.26 -10.78
CA ASP A 218 -14.53 10.78 -11.64
C ASP A 218 -14.45 9.26 -11.91
N ALA A 219 -13.25 8.76 -12.23
CA ALA A 219 -13.02 7.32 -12.43
C ALA A 219 -13.37 6.51 -11.17
N PHE A 220 -12.97 7.00 -10.00
CA PHE A 220 -13.26 6.40 -8.70
C PHE A 220 -14.77 6.33 -8.44
N HIS A 221 -15.51 7.43 -8.67
CA HIS A 221 -16.98 7.45 -8.53
C HIS A 221 -17.68 6.48 -9.49
N HIS A 222 -17.04 6.13 -10.60
CA HIS A 222 -17.54 5.14 -11.56
C HIS A 222 -16.98 3.72 -11.35
N GLY A 223 -16.25 3.48 -10.25
CA GLY A 223 -15.83 2.14 -9.82
C GLY A 223 -14.45 1.69 -10.30
N ALA A 224 -13.62 2.59 -10.83
CA ALA A 224 -12.21 2.29 -11.10
C ALA A 224 -11.46 1.96 -9.78
N GLU A 225 -10.59 0.96 -9.83
CA GLU A 225 -9.72 0.60 -8.71
C GLU A 225 -8.32 1.15 -8.97
N ILE A 226 -7.77 1.87 -7.99
CA ILE A 226 -6.52 2.61 -8.14
C ILE A 226 -5.50 2.05 -7.16
N PHE A 227 -4.30 1.73 -7.63
CA PHE A 227 -3.21 1.17 -6.83
C PHE A 227 -1.96 2.02 -7.03
N THR A 228 -1.43 2.57 -5.94
CA THR A 228 -0.20 3.37 -5.92
C THR A 228 1.00 2.53 -5.52
N GLU A 229 2.19 3.07 -5.73
CA GLU A 229 3.46 2.37 -5.47
C GLU A 229 3.61 1.09 -6.30
N MET A 230 3.09 1.08 -7.53
CA MET A 230 3.12 -0.03 -8.47
C MET A 230 4.01 0.31 -9.66
N ARG A 231 5.21 -0.29 -9.74
CA ARG A 231 6.12 -0.10 -10.87
C ARG A 231 5.87 -1.16 -11.94
N VAL A 232 5.23 -0.78 -13.03
CA VAL A 232 5.10 -1.66 -14.21
C VAL A 232 6.46 -1.79 -14.90
N SER A 233 6.90 -3.04 -15.15
CA SER A 233 8.17 -3.35 -15.80
C SER A 233 7.99 -3.51 -17.32
N HIS A 234 7.06 -4.35 -17.74
CA HIS A 234 6.77 -4.66 -19.15
C HIS A 234 5.36 -5.23 -19.33
N VAL A 235 4.94 -5.39 -20.60
CA VAL A 235 3.67 -6.01 -20.97
C VAL A 235 3.89 -7.09 -22.03
N ARG A 236 3.08 -8.15 -21.96
CA ARG A 236 3.15 -9.28 -22.90
C ARG A 236 1.77 -9.65 -23.40
N GLN A 237 1.68 -10.06 -24.67
CA GLN A 237 0.46 -10.65 -25.22
C GLN A 237 0.45 -12.17 -24.98
N GLU A 238 -0.61 -12.70 -24.39
CA GLU A 238 -0.78 -14.11 -24.07
C GLU A 238 -2.19 -14.58 -24.40
N ARG A 239 -2.32 -15.60 -25.27
CA ARG A 239 -3.61 -16.25 -25.59
C ARG A 239 -4.74 -15.27 -25.95
N GLY A 240 -4.41 -14.21 -26.70
CA GLY A 240 -5.38 -13.18 -27.12
C GLY A 240 -5.73 -12.13 -26.07
N ARG A 241 -5.02 -12.10 -24.92
CA ARG A 241 -5.12 -11.10 -23.87
C ARG A 241 -3.77 -10.47 -23.56
N TRP A 242 -3.77 -9.49 -22.68
CA TRP A 242 -2.57 -8.82 -22.21
C TRP A 242 -2.27 -9.19 -20.77
N ARG A 243 -0.99 -9.41 -20.47
CA ARG A 243 -0.46 -9.53 -19.12
C ARG A 243 0.43 -8.32 -18.84
N VAL A 244 0.20 -7.68 -17.70
CA VAL A 244 0.97 -6.52 -17.23
C VAL A 244 1.79 -6.96 -16.04
N PHE A 245 3.11 -6.86 -16.14
CA PHE A 245 4.05 -7.23 -15.08
C PHE A 245 4.43 -6.00 -14.28
N PHE A 246 4.43 -6.11 -12.96
CA PHE A 246 4.71 -5.02 -12.06
C PHE A 246 5.33 -5.48 -10.74
N GLU A 247 6.00 -4.53 -10.10
CA GLU A 247 6.59 -4.67 -8.79
C GLU A 247 5.91 -3.69 -7.82
N PRO A 248 5.23 -4.20 -6.78
CA PRO A 248 4.81 -3.38 -5.65
C PRO A 248 6.04 -2.83 -4.91
N LEU A 249 6.22 -1.53 -4.98
CA LEU A 249 7.32 -0.80 -4.38
C LEU A 249 7.10 -0.62 -2.88
N GLY A 250 8.20 -0.48 -2.15
CA GLY A 250 8.19 -0.24 -0.71
C GLY A 250 8.22 -1.53 0.11
N HIS A 251 7.71 -2.67 -0.35
CA HIS A 251 7.62 -3.87 0.48
C HIS A 251 8.96 -4.63 0.67
N ASP A 252 10.10 -4.06 0.23
CA ASP A 252 11.44 -4.65 0.30
C ASP A 252 11.54 -6.08 -0.28
N ARG A 253 10.63 -6.44 -1.21
CA ARG A 253 10.56 -7.77 -1.83
C ARG A 253 11.79 -8.05 -2.70
N GLU A 254 12.43 -7.01 -3.20
CA GLU A 254 13.69 -7.08 -3.94
C GLU A 254 14.84 -7.64 -3.09
N LYS A 255 14.80 -7.51 -1.76
CA LYS A 255 15.81 -8.12 -0.86
C LYS A 255 15.78 -9.64 -0.90
N PHE A 256 14.67 -10.23 -1.34
CA PHE A 256 14.48 -11.67 -1.54
C PHE A 256 14.56 -12.09 -3.01
N ALA A 257 14.94 -11.18 -3.93
CA ALA A 257 14.91 -11.40 -5.37
C ALA A 257 13.56 -11.96 -5.87
N ALA A 258 12.45 -11.48 -5.28
CA ALA A 258 11.12 -11.97 -5.59
C ALA A 258 10.74 -11.65 -7.04
N ALA A 259 10.02 -12.58 -7.68
CA ALA A 259 9.48 -12.36 -9.01
C ALA A 259 8.48 -11.19 -9.06
N ASP A 260 8.44 -10.50 -10.22
CA ASP A 260 7.39 -9.56 -10.58
C ASP A 260 6.01 -10.21 -10.46
N GLN A 261 5.06 -9.45 -9.94
CA GLN A 261 3.65 -9.82 -9.97
C GLN A 261 3.05 -9.47 -11.33
N SER A 262 1.89 -10.02 -11.63
CA SER A 262 1.22 -9.80 -12.90
C SER A 262 -0.31 -9.83 -12.82
N ILE A 263 -0.95 -9.03 -13.68
CA ILE A 263 -2.41 -9.04 -13.88
C ILE A 263 -2.77 -9.22 -15.34
N VAL A 264 -3.91 -9.87 -15.59
CA VAL A 264 -4.42 -10.12 -16.95
C VAL A 264 -5.52 -9.12 -17.30
N CYS A 265 -5.54 -8.64 -18.54
CA CYS A 265 -6.60 -7.77 -19.04
C CYS A 265 -6.85 -7.92 -20.55
N ASP A 266 -7.96 -7.34 -21.01
CA ASP A 266 -8.33 -7.34 -22.43
C ASP A 266 -7.76 -6.11 -23.17
N VAL A 267 -7.52 -5.00 -22.46
CA VAL A 267 -6.92 -3.77 -22.98
C VAL A 267 -5.88 -3.20 -21.99
N VAL A 268 -4.73 -2.81 -22.51
CA VAL A 268 -3.69 -2.04 -21.79
C VAL A 268 -3.62 -0.64 -22.37
N VAL A 269 -3.67 0.37 -21.51
CA VAL A 269 -3.38 1.76 -21.85
C VAL A 269 -2.13 2.20 -21.09
N LEU A 270 -1.01 2.34 -21.81
CA LEU A 270 0.21 2.93 -21.27
C LEU A 270 0.07 4.45 -21.23
N ALA A 271 0.15 5.03 -20.04
CA ALA A 271 0.06 6.46 -19.77
C ALA A 271 1.06 6.87 -18.66
N ALA A 272 2.23 6.22 -18.62
CA ALA A 272 3.28 6.40 -17.63
C ALA A 272 4.16 7.65 -17.90
N GLY A 273 3.70 8.54 -18.78
CA GLY A 273 4.43 9.71 -19.24
C GLY A 273 5.45 9.36 -20.32
N THR A 274 6.00 10.39 -20.95
CA THR A 274 6.92 10.28 -22.09
C THR A 274 8.04 9.27 -21.87
N LEU A 275 8.72 9.37 -20.73
CA LEU A 275 9.81 8.48 -20.38
C LEU A 275 9.32 7.09 -19.99
N GLY A 276 8.28 7.01 -19.14
CA GLY A 276 7.80 5.75 -18.58
C GLY A 276 7.17 4.82 -19.61
N SER A 277 6.29 5.34 -20.48
CA SER A 277 5.64 4.52 -21.51
C SER A 277 6.64 4.03 -22.56
N THR A 278 7.60 4.88 -22.94
CA THR A 278 8.70 4.48 -23.83
C THR A 278 9.58 3.40 -23.17
N GLU A 279 9.94 3.57 -21.91
CA GLU A 279 10.74 2.61 -21.14
C GLU A 279 10.05 1.24 -21.02
N ILE A 280 8.75 1.22 -20.72
CA ILE A 280 7.95 -0.02 -20.62
C ILE A 280 7.90 -0.75 -21.97
N LEU A 281 7.67 -0.03 -23.08
CA LEU A 281 7.66 -0.66 -24.41
C LEU A 281 9.05 -1.14 -24.84
N LEU A 282 10.12 -0.42 -24.49
CA LEU A 282 11.48 -0.85 -24.79
C LEU A 282 11.81 -2.16 -24.05
N ARG A 283 11.43 -2.27 -22.77
CA ARG A 283 11.57 -3.53 -22.01
C ARG A 283 10.70 -4.64 -22.57
N SER A 284 9.46 -4.30 -22.95
CA SER A 284 8.54 -5.26 -23.58
C SER A 284 9.11 -5.82 -24.89
N ARG A 285 9.87 -5.00 -25.65
CA ARG A 285 10.60 -5.45 -26.85
C ARG A 285 11.73 -6.42 -26.53
N GLU A 286 12.49 -6.19 -25.45
CA GLU A 286 13.51 -7.13 -24.97
C GLU A 286 12.89 -8.48 -24.57
N GLU A 287 11.66 -8.45 -24.06
CA GLU A 287 10.82 -9.63 -23.76
C GLU A 287 10.10 -10.23 -24.99
N GLY A 288 10.41 -9.74 -26.20
CA GLY A 288 9.93 -10.29 -27.46
C GLY A 288 8.64 -9.68 -28.02
N LEU A 289 8.12 -8.58 -27.46
CA LEU A 289 6.97 -7.87 -28.03
C LEU A 289 7.37 -7.19 -29.36
N PRO A 290 6.70 -7.50 -30.49
CA PRO A 290 7.07 -6.91 -31.78
C PRO A 290 6.49 -5.50 -31.91
N VAL A 291 7.29 -4.51 -31.53
CA VAL A 291 6.96 -3.08 -31.64
C VAL A 291 7.78 -2.41 -32.75
N SER A 292 7.31 -1.26 -33.23
CA SER A 292 7.98 -0.46 -34.26
C SER A 292 9.43 -0.11 -33.93
N ASP A 293 10.29 -0.09 -34.95
CA ASP A 293 11.69 0.38 -34.85
C ASP A 293 11.81 1.89 -34.59
N GLN A 294 10.71 2.65 -34.73
CA GLN A 294 10.65 4.06 -34.35
C GLN A 294 10.55 4.25 -32.82
N LEU A 295 10.43 3.17 -32.04
CA LEU A 295 10.36 3.24 -30.59
C LEU A 295 11.64 3.83 -29.99
N GLY A 296 11.46 4.91 -29.22
CA GLY A 296 12.53 5.67 -28.61
C GLY A 296 13.00 6.87 -29.43
N GLU A 297 12.57 6.99 -30.69
CA GLU A 297 12.95 8.11 -31.55
C GLU A 297 12.07 9.35 -31.32
N ARG A 298 12.54 10.49 -31.83
CA ARG A 298 11.82 11.78 -31.83
C ARG A 298 11.49 12.33 -30.44
N PHE A 299 12.36 12.11 -29.46
CA PHE A 299 12.24 12.76 -28.16
C PHE A 299 12.48 14.26 -28.29
N THR A 300 11.65 15.06 -27.63
CA THR A 300 11.75 16.53 -27.58
C THR A 300 11.59 17.05 -26.16
N GLY A 301 12.29 18.15 -25.86
CA GLY A 301 12.14 18.91 -24.62
C GLY A 301 11.15 20.08 -24.75
N ASN A 302 10.39 20.12 -25.85
CA ASN A 302 9.41 21.16 -26.16
C ASN A 302 10.00 22.59 -26.23
N GLY A 303 11.30 22.69 -26.56
CA GLY A 303 12.05 23.94 -26.55
C GLY A 303 12.12 24.62 -25.18
N ASP A 304 12.00 23.86 -24.10
CA ASP A 304 11.95 24.39 -22.73
C ASP A 304 13.24 25.16 -22.36
N VAL A 305 13.07 26.37 -21.82
CA VAL A 305 14.15 27.13 -21.16
C VAL A 305 13.65 27.70 -19.85
N LEU A 306 14.39 27.41 -18.77
CA LEU A 306 14.27 28.09 -17.47
C LEU A 306 15.39 29.13 -17.33
N ALA A 307 15.02 30.39 -17.11
CA ALA A 307 15.95 31.49 -16.91
C ALA A 307 15.42 32.51 -15.91
N PHE A 308 16.28 33.41 -15.47
CA PHE A 308 15.94 34.41 -14.46
C PHE A 308 16.42 35.81 -14.88
N ALA A 309 15.61 36.82 -14.58
CA ALA A 309 16.10 38.19 -14.43
C ALA A 309 16.35 38.41 -12.94
N TYR A 310 17.60 38.38 -12.51
CA TYR A 310 17.99 38.51 -11.11
C TYR A 310 18.12 39.98 -10.70
N ASN A 311 17.62 40.33 -9.51
CA ASN A 311 17.87 41.63 -8.88
C ASN A 311 17.32 42.87 -9.63
N ASN A 312 16.15 42.76 -10.25
CA ASN A 312 15.50 43.84 -11.00
C ASN A 312 15.31 45.14 -10.20
N ASP A 313 15.14 46.25 -10.92
CA ASP A 313 14.79 47.55 -10.33
C ASP A 313 13.31 47.66 -9.99
N VAL A 314 12.48 46.90 -10.69
CA VAL A 314 11.05 46.74 -10.38
C VAL A 314 10.84 45.62 -9.35
N PRO A 315 9.84 45.75 -8.45
CA PRO A 315 9.44 44.66 -7.56
C PRO A 315 8.88 43.49 -8.37
N ILE A 316 9.15 42.26 -7.92
CA ILE A 316 8.64 41.04 -8.56
C ILE A 316 7.71 40.25 -7.64
N ASN A 317 8.07 40.06 -6.36
CA ASN A 317 7.32 39.21 -5.44
C ASN A 317 7.04 37.81 -6.03
N GLY A 318 8.10 37.17 -6.54
CA GLY A 318 8.02 35.90 -7.27
C GLY A 318 8.27 34.65 -6.42
N ILE A 319 8.36 34.77 -5.10
CA ILE A 319 8.62 33.64 -4.19
C ILE A 319 7.32 33.28 -3.49
N GLY A 320 6.89 32.03 -3.61
CA GLY A 320 5.71 31.53 -2.94
C GLY A 320 5.83 31.61 -1.43
N VAL A 321 4.70 31.76 -0.74
CA VAL A 321 4.63 31.96 0.72
C VAL A 321 4.08 30.75 1.45
N GLY A 322 3.56 29.73 0.76
CA GLY A 322 2.95 28.56 1.40
C GLY A 322 1.57 28.80 2.00
N GLU A 323 1.02 27.75 2.62
CA GLU A 323 -0.28 27.76 3.31
C GLU A 323 -0.16 26.94 4.62
N PRO A 324 -0.14 27.58 5.81
CA PRO A 324 -0.26 29.02 6.04
C PRO A 324 0.97 29.81 5.52
N PRO A 325 0.82 31.12 5.23
CA PRO A 325 1.90 31.92 4.69
C PRO A 325 3.07 32.09 5.67
N VAL A 326 4.30 31.88 5.21
CA VAL A 326 5.54 32.03 6.00
C VAL A 326 6.12 33.44 5.95
N ALA A 327 5.58 34.31 5.08
CA ALA A 327 6.00 35.71 4.93
C ALA A 327 4.83 36.61 4.49
N GLU A 328 4.83 37.85 4.95
CA GLU A 328 3.83 38.87 4.57
C GLU A 328 4.36 39.77 3.44
N THR A 329 4.33 39.28 2.19
CA THR A 329 4.81 40.03 1.01
C THR A 329 3.70 40.54 0.08
N GLY A 330 2.44 40.32 0.44
CA GLY A 330 1.29 40.53 -0.45
C GLY A 330 1.06 39.34 -1.39
N PRO A 331 0.05 39.40 -2.29
CA PRO A 331 -0.30 38.28 -3.14
C PRO A 331 0.79 38.00 -4.18
N VAL A 332 1.31 36.77 -4.20
CA VAL A 332 2.23 36.28 -5.24
C VAL A 332 1.44 35.94 -6.49
N GLY A 333 0.28 35.31 -6.32
CA GLY A 333 -0.56 34.77 -7.41
C GLY A 333 -0.33 33.27 -7.67
N PRO A 334 -1.09 32.66 -8.59
CA PRO A 334 -0.73 31.36 -9.17
C PRO A 334 0.67 31.39 -9.79
N CYS A 335 1.28 30.22 -9.99
CA CYS A 335 2.64 30.16 -10.54
C CYS A 335 2.77 30.88 -11.89
N ILE A 336 1.87 30.65 -12.84
CA ILE A 336 1.77 31.44 -14.07
C ILE A 336 0.51 32.29 -14.04
N THR A 337 0.62 33.57 -14.38
CA THR A 337 -0.51 34.50 -14.53
C THR A 337 -0.49 35.27 -15.85
N GLY A 338 0.67 35.39 -16.50
CA GLY A 338 0.84 36.09 -17.76
C GLY A 338 1.84 35.43 -18.69
N ILE A 339 1.64 35.65 -19.99
CA ILE A 339 2.54 35.24 -21.07
C ILE A 339 2.82 36.39 -22.03
N ILE A 340 3.99 36.34 -22.67
CA ILE A 340 4.30 37.09 -23.89
C ILE A 340 4.28 36.09 -25.04
N ASP A 341 3.31 36.24 -25.94
CA ASP A 341 3.13 35.36 -27.08
C ASP A 341 3.90 35.86 -28.30
N LEU A 342 4.97 35.14 -28.67
CA LEU A 342 5.83 35.41 -29.81
C LEU A 342 5.68 34.33 -30.90
N ARG A 343 4.55 33.61 -30.94
CA ARG A 343 4.32 32.56 -31.95
C ARG A 343 4.01 33.11 -33.34
N ASP A 344 3.46 34.32 -33.41
CA ASP A 344 3.18 35.02 -34.67
C ASP A 344 4.49 35.43 -35.39
N THR A 345 5.00 34.49 -36.18
CA THR A 345 6.28 34.51 -36.88
C THR A 345 6.11 33.81 -38.23
N ALA A 346 6.99 34.10 -39.19
CA ALA A 346 6.89 33.52 -40.54
C ALA A 346 7.10 32.00 -40.56
N LYS A 347 8.00 31.48 -39.72
CA LYS A 347 8.27 30.04 -39.56
C LYS A 347 7.78 29.60 -38.19
N LEU A 348 7.13 28.45 -38.10
CA LEU A 348 6.65 27.92 -36.82
C LEU A 348 7.80 27.75 -35.82
N GLU A 349 8.95 27.28 -36.30
CA GLU A 349 10.14 26.98 -35.49
C GLU A 349 10.76 28.22 -34.85
N ASP A 350 10.41 29.40 -35.35
CA ASP A 350 10.88 30.69 -34.87
C ASP A 350 10.02 31.23 -33.71
N GLY A 351 8.86 30.63 -33.47
CA GLY A 351 7.90 31.04 -32.45
C GLY A 351 8.26 30.56 -31.04
N MET A 352 7.85 31.34 -30.04
CA MET A 352 8.01 30.98 -28.63
C MET A 352 6.93 31.62 -27.77
N VAL A 353 6.72 31.06 -26.58
CA VAL A 353 5.90 31.66 -25.51
C VAL A 353 6.80 31.87 -24.31
N ILE A 354 6.79 33.07 -23.74
CA ILE A 354 7.53 33.41 -22.50
C ILE A 354 6.50 33.58 -21.38
N GLU A 355 6.57 32.75 -20.36
CA GLU A 355 5.74 32.81 -19.17
C GLU A 355 6.52 33.38 -17.99
N GLU A 356 5.82 34.12 -17.12
CA GLU A 356 6.34 34.45 -15.80
C GLU A 356 5.97 33.38 -14.76
N GLY A 357 6.90 33.07 -13.86
CA GLY A 357 6.75 32.02 -12.85
C GLY A 357 6.99 32.49 -11.41
N SER A 358 6.38 31.78 -10.44
CA SER A 358 6.81 31.82 -9.04
C SER A 358 7.67 30.62 -8.66
N ILE A 359 8.60 30.83 -7.73
CA ILE A 359 9.42 29.78 -7.13
C ILE A 359 8.74 29.29 -5.83
N PRO A 360 8.53 27.99 -5.61
CA PRO A 360 7.87 27.49 -4.41
C PRO A 360 8.54 27.90 -3.10
N SER A 361 7.71 28.14 -2.07
CA SER A 361 8.13 28.53 -0.71
C SER A 361 9.13 27.55 -0.09
N ALA A 362 8.97 26.25 -0.36
CA ALA A 362 9.86 25.19 0.12
C ALA A 362 11.32 25.40 -0.29
N LEU A 363 11.59 26.11 -1.40
CA LEU A 363 12.94 26.42 -1.87
C LEU A 363 13.50 27.73 -1.30
N ALA A 364 12.65 28.59 -0.72
CA ALA A 364 13.04 29.92 -0.23
C ALA A 364 14.29 29.93 0.67
N PRO A 365 14.52 28.96 1.59
CA PRO A 365 15.69 28.99 2.47
C PRO A 365 17.05 28.91 1.76
N ILE A 366 17.13 28.32 0.56
CA ILE A 366 18.40 28.11 -0.16
C ILE A 366 18.61 29.10 -1.32
N LEU A 367 17.55 29.81 -1.75
CA LEU A 367 17.62 30.73 -2.88
C LEU A 367 18.65 31.85 -2.72
N PRO A 368 18.84 32.50 -1.54
CA PRO A 368 19.82 33.58 -1.41
C PRO A 368 21.25 33.14 -1.74
N ALA A 369 21.68 31.99 -1.24
CA ALA A 369 23.01 31.45 -1.52
C ALA A 369 23.13 30.97 -2.97
N LEU A 370 22.11 30.27 -3.48
CA LEU A 370 22.09 29.75 -4.85
C LEU A 370 22.15 30.88 -5.90
N MET A 371 21.34 31.93 -5.72
CA MET A 371 21.26 33.04 -6.67
C MET A 371 22.47 33.98 -6.57
N ALA A 372 23.02 34.21 -5.37
CA ALA A 372 24.22 35.03 -5.21
C ALA A 372 25.46 34.41 -5.89
N THR A 373 25.62 33.09 -5.78
CA THR A 373 26.74 32.36 -6.41
C THR A 373 26.62 32.28 -7.93
N GLY A 374 25.40 32.19 -8.49
CA GLY A 374 25.15 32.24 -9.93
C GLY A 374 25.31 33.65 -10.54
N GLY A 375 24.82 34.69 -9.84
CA GLY A 375 24.89 36.08 -10.30
C GLY A 375 26.30 36.67 -10.32
N ASP A 376 27.17 36.33 -9.35
CA ASP A 376 28.52 36.92 -9.22
C ASP A 376 29.54 36.35 -10.22
N LYS A 377 29.32 35.16 -10.77
CA LYS A 377 30.27 34.51 -11.69
C LYS A 377 29.87 34.58 -13.17
N PHE A 378 28.57 34.67 -13.49
CA PHE A 378 28.09 34.45 -14.87
C PHE A 378 26.85 35.26 -15.27
N GLY A 379 26.38 36.21 -14.45
CA GLY A 379 25.30 37.13 -14.85
C GLY A 379 25.79 38.13 -15.89
N ASP A 380 25.06 38.25 -17.01
CA ASP A 380 25.26 39.37 -17.93
C ASP A 380 24.66 40.62 -17.25
N ASP A 381 25.51 41.51 -16.73
CA ASP A 381 25.09 42.81 -16.23
C ASP A 381 24.55 43.64 -17.40
N THR A 382 23.23 43.86 -17.40
CA THR A 382 22.53 44.45 -18.54
C THR A 382 22.39 45.98 -18.42
N ASP A 383 22.76 46.58 -17.28
CA ASP A 383 22.73 48.03 -17.06
C ASP A 383 24.04 48.54 -16.41
N ARG A 384 24.63 49.60 -16.95
CA ARG A 384 25.99 50.04 -16.56
C ARG A 384 25.95 51.41 -15.87
N GLY A 385 25.56 51.42 -14.60
CA GLY A 385 25.54 52.62 -13.74
C GLY A 385 26.17 52.43 -12.34
N VAL A 386 26.92 53.42 -11.84
CA VAL A 386 27.60 53.35 -10.52
C VAL A 386 26.64 53.39 -9.33
N ILE A 387 25.53 54.14 -9.47
CA ILE A 387 24.46 54.23 -8.45
C ILE A 387 23.69 52.90 -8.39
N ASP A 388 23.46 52.29 -9.54
CA ASP A 388 22.78 51.02 -9.67
C ASP A 388 23.61 49.87 -9.03
N LEU A 389 24.91 49.80 -9.33
CA LEU A 389 25.83 48.83 -8.72
C LEU A 389 25.82 48.84 -7.17
N LEU A 390 25.67 50.02 -6.55
CA LEU A 390 25.56 50.15 -5.09
C LEU A 390 24.22 49.64 -4.57
N GLY A 391 23.13 49.94 -5.28
CA GLY A 391 21.79 49.43 -5.00
C GLY A 391 21.74 47.91 -5.10
N GLU A 392 22.32 47.34 -6.16
CA GLU A 392 22.43 45.90 -6.35
C GLU A 392 23.16 45.21 -5.20
N ARG A 393 24.35 45.69 -4.83
CA ARG A 393 25.13 45.12 -3.73
C ARG A 393 24.45 45.26 -2.37
N ALA A 394 23.63 46.31 -2.17
CA ALA A 394 22.82 46.45 -0.97
C ALA A 394 21.69 45.40 -0.93
N ARG A 395 20.97 45.21 -2.04
CA ARG A 395 19.89 44.21 -2.16
C ARG A 395 20.41 42.78 -2.04
N ARG A 396 21.58 42.46 -2.60
CA ARG A 396 22.23 41.14 -2.44
C ARG A 396 22.58 40.85 -0.97
N ARG A 397 23.18 41.82 -0.27
CA ARG A 397 23.46 41.71 1.18
C ARG A 397 22.17 41.55 1.98
N GLN A 398 21.10 42.26 1.61
CA GLN A 398 19.80 42.12 2.26
C GLN A 398 19.23 40.70 2.13
N SER A 399 19.30 40.07 0.94
CA SER A 399 18.83 38.67 0.79
C SER A 399 19.66 37.68 1.59
N LEU A 400 20.99 37.87 1.69
CA LEU A 400 21.86 37.00 2.49
C LEU A 400 21.61 37.16 4.00
N LEU A 401 21.22 38.35 4.46
CA LEU A 401 20.96 38.66 5.87
C LEU A 401 19.53 38.34 6.32
N PHE A 402 18.54 38.58 5.44
CA PHE A 402 17.11 38.57 5.80
C PHE A 402 16.28 37.55 5.00
N GLY A 403 16.91 36.72 4.15
CA GLY A 403 16.26 35.62 3.42
C GLY A 403 15.68 36.01 2.05
N ALA A 404 14.98 35.05 1.42
CA ALA A 404 14.51 35.16 0.03
C ALA A 404 13.38 36.19 -0.21
N TYR A 405 12.62 36.53 0.83
CA TYR A 405 11.48 37.45 0.75
C TYR A 405 11.87 38.93 0.79
N GLN A 406 13.17 39.23 0.90
CA GLN A 406 13.70 40.59 0.85
C GLN A 406 14.94 40.67 -0.05
N GLY A 407 15.27 41.88 -0.50
CA GLY A 407 16.47 42.12 -1.31
C GLY A 407 16.38 41.56 -2.74
N ALA A 408 17.53 41.13 -3.27
CA ALA A 408 17.71 40.72 -4.65
C ALA A 408 16.84 39.51 -5.07
N VAL A 409 16.67 38.51 -4.20
CA VAL A 409 15.87 37.31 -4.50
C VAL A 409 14.39 37.66 -4.69
N ASN A 410 13.82 38.53 -3.84
CA ASN A 410 12.43 38.98 -3.98
C ASN A 410 12.19 39.85 -5.23
N ARG A 411 13.27 40.31 -5.86
CA ARG A 411 13.28 41.06 -7.12
C ARG A 411 13.73 40.21 -8.29
N THR A 412 13.56 38.90 -8.21
CA THR A 412 13.95 37.96 -9.28
C THR A 412 12.73 37.50 -10.06
N GLN A 413 12.69 37.79 -11.36
CA GLN A 413 11.67 37.29 -12.28
C GLN A 413 12.09 35.92 -12.79
N THR A 414 11.18 34.94 -12.72
CA THR A 414 11.37 33.63 -13.36
C THR A 414 10.76 33.67 -14.76
N TYR A 415 11.53 33.24 -15.75
CA TYR A 415 11.08 33.03 -17.12
C TYR A 415 11.04 31.53 -17.44
N LEU A 416 9.89 31.08 -17.92
CA LEU A 416 9.67 29.75 -18.48
C LEU A 416 9.32 29.92 -19.95
N VAL A 417 10.11 29.33 -20.83
CA VAL A 417 9.92 29.49 -22.29
C VAL A 417 9.64 28.15 -22.91
N MET A 418 8.66 28.10 -23.82
CA MET A 418 8.42 26.97 -24.70
C MET A 418 8.60 27.40 -26.15
N SER A 419 9.18 26.51 -26.97
CA SER A 419 9.48 26.77 -28.37
C SER A 419 9.61 25.46 -29.16
N HIS A 420 10.29 25.48 -30.31
CA HIS A 420 10.44 24.33 -31.19
C HIS A 420 11.91 23.98 -31.36
N ASP A 421 12.35 22.96 -30.61
CA ASP A 421 13.60 22.25 -30.91
C ASP A 421 13.44 21.32 -32.12
N ASP A 422 14.53 20.70 -32.58
CA ASP A 422 14.50 19.82 -33.75
C ASP A 422 13.86 18.44 -33.50
N GLY A 423 13.50 18.12 -32.25
CA GLY A 423 12.91 16.86 -31.84
C GLY A 423 13.73 15.63 -32.21
N LYS A 424 15.06 15.74 -32.31
CA LYS A 424 15.95 14.61 -32.68
C LYS A 424 16.54 13.86 -31.48
N GLY A 425 15.98 14.03 -30.30
CA GLY A 425 16.38 13.26 -29.13
C GLY A 425 16.05 11.77 -29.30
N ARG A 426 16.82 10.91 -28.66
CA ARG A 426 16.61 9.47 -28.65
C ARG A 426 16.62 8.90 -27.24
N MET A 427 15.70 7.98 -27.00
CA MET A 427 15.58 7.15 -25.80
C MET A 427 15.89 5.70 -26.14
N ALA A 428 16.78 5.08 -25.36
CA ALA A 428 17.10 3.67 -25.53
C ALA A 428 17.40 3.02 -24.18
N LEU A 429 17.30 1.70 -24.12
CA LEU A 429 17.80 0.93 -22.98
C LEU A 429 19.28 0.65 -23.16
N ASP A 430 20.01 0.73 -22.05
CA ASP A 430 21.37 0.25 -21.89
C ASP A 430 21.43 -0.45 -20.53
N ASP A 431 21.73 -1.75 -20.52
CA ASP A 431 21.68 -2.61 -19.34
C ASP A 431 20.34 -2.51 -18.56
N GLY A 432 19.22 -2.58 -19.31
CA GLY A 432 17.86 -2.48 -18.76
C GLY A 432 17.45 -1.10 -18.23
N ARG A 433 18.30 -0.07 -18.41
CA ARG A 433 18.06 1.31 -17.92
C ARG A 433 17.84 2.29 -19.06
N LEU A 434 16.86 3.18 -18.90
CA LEU A 434 16.56 4.21 -19.89
C LEU A 434 17.68 5.27 -19.93
N LYS A 435 18.24 5.49 -21.12
CA LYS A 435 19.19 6.56 -21.41
C LYS A 435 18.64 7.52 -22.46
N LEU A 436 18.94 8.80 -22.25
CA LEU A 436 18.61 9.90 -23.14
C LEU A 436 19.88 10.36 -23.86
N SER A 437 19.82 10.45 -25.18
CA SER A 437 20.91 10.97 -26.03
C SER A 437 20.37 12.02 -26.99
N TRP A 438 20.98 13.20 -27.01
CA TRP A 438 20.64 14.27 -27.94
C TRP A 438 21.83 15.21 -28.18
N PRO A 439 22.84 14.74 -28.94
CA PRO A 439 24.06 15.49 -29.13
C PRO A 439 23.81 16.89 -29.67
N LYS A 440 24.42 17.90 -29.03
CA LYS A 440 24.40 19.31 -29.44
C LYS A 440 23.02 20.00 -29.36
N VAL A 441 22.07 19.48 -28.60
CA VAL A 441 20.74 20.13 -28.42
C VAL A 441 20.87 21.60 -27.96
N ALA A 442 21.73 21.88 -26.99
CA ALA A 442 21.93 23.24 -26.47
C ALA A 442 22.52 24.24 -27.48
N ALA A 443 23.09 23.76 -28.60
CA ALA A 443 23.68 24.58 -29.66
C ALA A 443 22.69 24.91 -30.79
N GLN A 444 21.43 24.48 -30.69
CA GLN A 444 20.43 24.79 -31.71
C GLN A 444 20.13 26.31 -31.74
N PRO A 445 19.90 26.91 -32.94
CA PRO A 445 19.72 28.34 -33.09
C PRO A 445 18.58 28.94 -32.24
N ILE A 446 17.53 28.15 -31.98
CA ILE A 446 16.37 28.61 -31.23
C ILE A 446 16.72 28.99 -29.77
N PHE A 447 17.65 28.28 -29.13
CA PHE A 447 18.05 28.60 -27.75
C PHE A 447 18.81 29.91 -27.64
N GLU A 448 19.60 30.27 -28.66
CA GLU A 448 20.25 31.59 -28.72
C GLU A 448 19.22 32.70 -28.97
N LYS A 449 18.23 32.45 -29.83
CA LYS A 449 17.13 33.39 -30.06
C LYS A 449 16.32 33.64 -28.78
N ILE A 450 16.03 32.59 -28.02
CA ILE A 450 15.38 32.69 -26.69
C ILE A 450 16.25 33.55 -25.78
N ALA A 451 17.55 33.26 -25.66
CA ALA A 451 18.46 34.03 -24.82
C ALA A 451 18.51 35.52 -25.21
N GLN A 452 18.50 35.85 -26.50
CA GLN A 452 18.45 37.24 -26.98
C GLN A 452 17.16 37.96 -26.58
N ASN A 453 16.01 37.30 -26.70
CA ASN A 453 14.73 37.89 -26.27
C ASN A 453 14.67 38.06 -24.75
N LEU A 454 15.17 37.08 -23.99
CA LEU A 454 15.21 37.16 -22.53
C LEU A 454 16.20 38.22 -22.03
N ARG A 455 17.35 38.42 -22.67
CA ARG A 455 18.27 39.54 -22.35
C ARG A 455 17.58 40.89 -22.54
N LYS A 456 16.84 41.08 -23.63
CA LYS A 456 16.06 42.32 -23.88
C LYS A 456 14.96 42.52 -22.83
N ALA A 457 14.25 41.45 -22.48
CA ALA A 457 13.22 41.48 -21.44
C ALA A 457 13.84 41.86 -20.07
N THR A 458 14.93 41.21 -19.68
CA THR A 458 15.66 41.48 -18.43
C THR A 458 16.23 42.89 -18.37
N GLN A 459 16.76 43.41 -19.48
CA GLN A 459 17.25 44.79 -19.55
C GLN A 459 16.13 45.80 -19.31
N ALA A 460 14.92 45.52 -19.79
CA ALA A 460 13.77 46.42 -19.60
C ALA A 460 13.37 46.56 -18.13
N THR A 461 13.66 45.55 -17.30
CA THR A 461 13.34 45.52 -15.87
C THR A 461 14.53 45.89 -14.98
N GLY A 462 15.69 46.22 -15.56
CA GLY A 462 16.92 46.56 -14.82
C GLY A 462 17.52 45.37 -14.05
N GLY A 463 17.39 44.16 -14.59
CA GLY A 463 17.90 42.95 -13.94
C GLY A 463 19.18 42.40 -14.58
N ASN A 464 19.78 41.40 -13.93
CA ASN A 464 20.89 40.61 -14.48
C ASN A 464 20.34 39.35 -15.13
N TYR A 465 20.62 39.14 -16.41
CA TYR A 465 20.20 37.91 -17.07
C TYR A 465 21.04 36.73 -16.55
N THR A 466 20.37 35.75 -15.95
CA THR A 466 20.99 34.54 -15.44
C THR A 466 20.35 33.34 -16.12
N ARG A 467 21.12 32.64 -16.95
CA ARG A 467 20.75 31.32 -17.46
C ARG A 467 20.88 30.34 -16.28
N ASN A 468 19.79 29.65 -15.95
CA ASN A 468 19.64 28.67 -14.87
C ASN A 468 20.84 28.57 -13.88
N PRO A 469 20.80 29.16 -12.68
CA PRO A 469 21.95 29.19 -11.76
C PRO A 469 22.43 27.79 -11.29
N LEU A 470 21.65 26.75 -11.56
CA LEU A 470 21.96 25.36 -11.22
C LEU A 470 22.80 24.63 -12.30
N THR A 471 22.85 25.12 -13.55
CA THR A 471 23.58 24.40 -14.63
C THR A 471 25.09 24.34 -14.39
N ASP A 472 25.69 25.32 -13.73
CA ASP A 472 27.16 25.40 -13.69
C ASP A 472 27.76 24.93 -12.35
N THR A 473 26.92 24.70 -11.34
CA THR A 473 27.34 24.25 -9.99
C THR A 473 26.98 22.79 -9.70
N LEU A 474 25.86 22.27 -10.24
CA LEU A 474 25.32 20.95 -9.90
C LEU A 474 24.97 20.06 -11.11
N PHE A 475 24.67 20.63 -12.28
CA PHE A 475 24.04 19.88 -13.39
C PHE A 475 24.84 19.80 -14.71
N GLY A 476 25.97 20.49 -14.83
CA GLY A 476 26.62 20.67 -16.13
C GLY A 476 25.76 21.54 -17.06
N HIS A 477 26.35 22.13 -18.10
CA HIS A 477 25.71 23.12 -18.99
C HIS A 477 24.52 22.61 -19.84
N ASN A 478 23.82 21.56 -19.39
CA ASN A 478 22.74 20.88 -20.08
C ASN A 478 21.40 21.59 -19.90
N LEU A 479 20.51 21.44 -20.88
CA LEU A 479 19.14 21.95 -20.81
C LEU A 479 18.31 21.14 -19.80
N ILE A 480 17.29 21.76 -19.21
CA ILE A 480 16.29 21.08 -18.40
C ILE A 480 14.92 21.24 -19.06
N SER A 481 14.18 20.15 -19.20
CA SER A 481 12.81 20.15 -19.69
C SER A 481 11.85 19.64 -18.60
N VAL A 482 10.71 20.31 -18.49
CA VAL A 482 9.54 19.91 -17.70
C VAL A 482 8.41 19.41 -18.60
N HIS A 483 8.59 19.52 -19.92
CA HIS A 483 7.67 19.09 -20.96
C HIS A 483 8.30 18.06 -21.90
N PRO A 484 8.80 16.90 -21.40
CA PRO A 484 9.30 15.85 -22.27
C PRO A 484 8.16 15.32 -23.16
N LEU A 485 8.37 15.20 -24.48
CA LEU A 485 7.43 14.59 -25.43
C LEU A 485 8.15 13.63 -26.38
N GLY A 486 7.40 12.76 -27.06
CA GLY A 486 7.94 11.82 -28.05
C GLY A 486 8.48 10.50 -27.50
N GLY A 487 9.03 9.64 -28.36
CA GLY A 487 9.45 8.28 -28.03
C GLY A 487 8.49 7.17 -28.44
N CYS A 488 7.18 7.39 -28.27
CA CYS A 488 6.12 6.48 -28.77
C CYS A 488 5.26 7.19 -29.82
N THR A 489 5.92 7.92 -30.72
CA THR A 489 5.29 8.93 -31.58
C THR A 489 4.20 8.38 -32.49
N MET A 490 3.18 9.21 -32.74
CA MET A 490 2.19 8.94 -33.78
C MET A 490 2.82 8.93 -35.17
N GLY A 491 2.39 7.99 -36.01
CA GLY A 491 2.79 7.90 -37.41
C GLY A 491 1.68 7.32 -38.30
N ARG A 492 1.92 7.34 -39.60
CA ARG A 492 1.00 6.78 -40.61
C ARG A 492 0.97 5.26 -40.57
N ASP A 493 2.13 4.67 -40.27
CA ASP A 493 2.38 3.23 -40.21
C ASP A 493 3.58 2.95 -39.30
N ARG A 494 3.91 1.65 -39.13
CA ARG A 494 5.04 1.19 -38.32
C ARG A 494 6.41 1.72 -38.74
N THR A 495 6.57 2.27 -39.96
CA THR A 495 7.84 2.82 -40.43
C THR A 495 8.04 4.28 -40.05
N THR A 496 6.95 4.96 -39.70
CA THR A 496 6.94 6.42 -39.44
C THR A 496 6.56 6.78 -38.01
N GLY A 497 6.03 5.84 -37.23
CA GLY A 497 5.76 6.03 -35.80
C GLY A 497 5.61 4.70 -35.05
N VAL A 498 5.26 4.80 -33.78
CA VAL A 498 5.03 3.69 -32.84
C VAL A 498 3.55 3.43 -32.65
N VAL A 499 2.73 4.48 -32.69
CA VAL A 499 1.27 4.36 -32.59
C VAL A 499 0.59 4.95 -33.82
N ASN A 500 -0.59 4.43 -34.15
CA ASN A 500 -1.43 5.03 -35.19
C ASN A 500 -2.16 6.28 -34.68
N HIS A 501 -2.97 6.89 -35.55
CA HIS A 501 -3.77 8.08 -35.20
C HIS A 501 -4.71 7.88 -34.00
N LYS A 502 -5.09 6.64 -33.65
CA LYS A 502 -5.96 6.29 -32.52
C LYS A 502 -5.19 5.93 -31.25
N CYS A 503 -3.87 6.17 -31.22
CA CYS A 503 -2.99 5.76 -30.13
C CYS A 503 -2.80 4.24 -29.97
N GLN A 504 -3.13 3.42 -30.97
CA GLN A 504 -2.90 1.96 -30.94
C GLN A 504 -1.47 1.66 -31.35
N VAL A 505 -0.78 0.81 -30.60
CA VAL A 505 0.62 0.43 -30.90
C VAL A 505 0.68 -0.39 -32.19
N PHE A 506 1.53 0.01 -33.13
CA PHE A 506 1.77 -0.72 -34.36
C PHE A 506 2.43 -2.08 -34.09
N ASP A 507 2.05 -3.07 -34.90
CA ASP A 507 2.70 -4.37 -34.94
C ASP A 507 4.02 -4.25 -35.72
N GLY A 508 5.13 -4.51 -35.04
CA GLY A 508 6.48 -4.42 -35.61
C GLY A 508 6.86 -5.57 -36.54
N ARG A 509 6.06 -6.66 -36.60
CA ARG A 509 6.36 -7.83 -37.44
C ARG A 509 6.48 -7.48 -38.91
N ALA A 510 7.49 -8.07 -39.58
CA ALA A 510 7.75 -7.79 -40.98
C ALA A 510 6.62 -8.32 -41.90
N GLU A 511 6.02 -9.44 -41.50
CA GLU A 511 4.92 -10.12 -42.16
C GLU A 511 3.55 -9.46 -41.93
N ALA A 512 3.43 -8.58 -40.93
CA ALA A 512 2.21 -7.85 -40.67
C ALA A 512 2.06 -6.66 -41.65
N PRO A 513 0.82 -6.32 -42.09
CA PRO A 513 0.58 -5.09 -42.85
C PRO A 513 1.17 -3.87 -42.13
N ALA A 514 1.70 -2.89 -42.88
CA ALA A 514 2.40 -1.75 -42.28
C ALA A 514 1.56 -0.94 -41.26
N GLY A 515 0.23 -0.90 -41.47
CA GLY A 515 -0.72 -0.26 -40.54
C GLY A 515 -1.36 -1.20 -39.52
N ALA A 516 -0.91 -2.47 -39.43
CA ALA A 516 -1.42 -3.42 -38.45
C ALA A 516 -1.04 -2.99 -37.03
N VAL A 517 -1.90 -3.30 -36.07
CA VAL A 517 -1.73 -2.89 -34.67
C VAL A 517 -1.79 -4.10 -33.74
N LEU A 518 -1.12 -3.98 -32.60
CA LEU A 518 -1.23 -4.91 -31.49
C LEU A 518 -2.58 -4.67 -30.78
N ALA A 519 -3.60 -5.42 -31.20
CA ALA A 519 -4.97 -5.22 -30.73
C ALA A 519 -5.07 -5.21 -29.19
N GLY A 520 -5.62 -4.13 -28.64
CA GLY A 520 -5.78 -3.93 -27.20
C GLY A 520 -4.61 -3.25 -26.50
N LEU A 521 -3.53 -2.87 -27.19
CA LEU A 521 -2.43 -2.10 -26.60
C LEU A 521 -2.43 -0.65 -27.13
N TYR A 522 -2.49 0.31 -26.20
CA TYR A 522 -2.54 1.74 -26.48
C TYR A 522 -1.46 2.49 -25.70
N VAL A 523 -1.01 3.62 -26.23
CA VAL A 523 -0.19 4.61 -25.49
C VAL A 523 -0.91 5.95 -25.54
N CYS A 524 -1.24 6.57 -24.41
CA CYS A 524 -2.13 7.74 -24.38
C CYS A 524 -1.55 8.93 -23.59
N ASP A 525 -0.24 9.15 -23.62
CA ASP A 525 0.43 10.26 -22.93
C ASP A 525 1.33 11.10 -23.85
N GLY A 526 2.18 11.96 -23.27
CA GLY A 526 3.08 12.83 -24.03
C GLY A 526 4.05 12.13 -24.99
N SER A 527 4.29 10.82 -24.83
CA SER A 527 5.16 10.07 -25.73
C SER A 527 4.62 9.96 -27.16
N VAL A 528 3.31 10.11 -27.36
CA VAL A 528 2.68 9.99 -28.69
C VAL A 528 2.82 11.24 -29.55
N ILE A 529 3.19 12.36 -28.94
CA ILE A 529 3.31 13.64 -29.64
C ILE A 529 4.61 13.62 -30.47
N PRO A 530 4.54 13.77 -31.81
CA PRO A 530 5.67 13.50 -32.67
C PRO A 530 6.60 14.71 -32.95
N ARG A 531 6.27 15.89 -32.40
CA ARG A 531 7.02 17.13 -32.55
C ARG A 531 6.81 18.08 -31.35
N PRO A 532 7.67 19.08 -31.12
CA PRO A 532 7.43 20.12 -30.13
C PRO A 532 6.15 20.89 -30.43
N LEU A 533 5.38 21.21 -29.39
CA LEU A 533 4.14 21.98 -29.47
C LEU A 533 4.37 23.48 -29.34
N GLY A 534 5.50 23.92 -28.75
CA GLY A 534 5.79 25.34 -28.51
C GLY A 534 4.91 26.00 -27.45
N VAL A 535 4.14 25.21 -26.71
CA VAL A 535 3.26 25.59 -25.59
C VAL A 535 3.22 24.48 -24.54
N ASN A 536 2.66 24.73 -23.36
CA ASN A 536 2.50 23.73 -22.33
C ASN A 536 1.64 22.56 -22.86
N PRO A 537 2.10 21.31 -22.75
CA PRO A 537 1.53 20.19 -23.50
C PRO A 537 0.27 19.58 -22.89
N LEU A 538 -0.09 19.96 -21.64
CA LEU A 538 -1.10 19.24 -20.86
C LEU A 538 -2.47 19.19 -21.54
N LEU A 539 -2.88 20.28 -22.20
CA LEU A 539 -4.18 20.35 -22.87
C LEU A 539 -4.21 19.42 -24.08
N THR A 540 -3.15 19.45 -24.90
CA THR A 540 -3.00 18.59 -26.07
C THR A 540 -2.94 17.11 -25.70
N ILE A 541 -2.18 16.76 -24.65
CA ILE A 541 -2.12 15.37 -24.14
C ILE A 541 -3.51 14.90 -23.72
N THR A 542 -4.23 15.73 -22.96
CA THR A 542 -5.58 15.41 -22.50
C THR A 542 -6.55 15.24 -23.67
N ALA A 543 -6.50 16.15 -24.66
CA ALA A 543 -7.37 16.11 -25.84
C ALA A 543 -7.12 14.88 -26.73
N LEU A 544 -5.85 14.51 -26.94
CA LEU A 544 -5.49 13.31 -27.70
C LEU A 544 -5.89 12.02 -26.97
N ALA A 545 -5.78 11.99 -25.63
CA ALA A 545 -6.26 10.87 -24.83
C ALA A 545 -7.79 10.74 -24.90
N GLU A 546 -8.55 11.85 -24.82
CA GLU A 546 -10.00 11.84 -24.99
C GLU A 546 -10.39 11.29 -26.37
N ARG A 547 -9.72 11.78 -27.40
CA ARG A 547 -9.89 11.28 -28.77
C ARG A 547 -9.60 9.78 -28.88
N ALA A 548 -8.52 9.29 -28.29
CA ALA A 548 -8.19 7.87 -28.30
C ALA A 548 -9.28 7.02 -27.61
N MET A 549 -9.82 7.49 -26.48
CA MET A 549 -10.89 6.78 -25.77
C MET A 549 -12.22 6.78 -26.56
N ILE A 550 -12.56 7.86 -27.27
CA ILE A 550 -13.72 7.89 -28.18
C ILE A 550 -13.58 6.82 -29.26
N HIS A 551 -12.39 6.72 -29.90
CA HIS A 551 -12.13 5.70 -30.92
C HIS A 551 -12.14 4.28 -30.35
N LEU A 552 -11.52 4.05 -29.18
CA LEU A 552 -11.57 2.75 -28.49
C LEU A 552 -13.02 2.33 -28.18
N ALA A 553 -13.83 3.24 -27.65
CA ALA A 553 -15.22 2.97 -27.36
C ALA A 553 -16.00 2.62 -28.63
N LYS A 554 -15.83 3.41 -29.71
CA LYS A 554 -16.46 3.14 -31.01
C LYS A 554 -16.05 1.77 -31.58
N ASP A 555 -14.75 1.47 -31.58
CA ASP A 555 -14.20 0.22 -32.13
C ASP A 555 -14.69 -1.03 -31.36
N ARG A 556 -15.06 -0.86 -30.08
CA ARG A 556 -15.56 -1.93 -29.21
C ARG A 556 -17.08 -1.93 -29.02
N GLY A 557 -17.80 -0.99 -29.62
CA GLY A 557 -19.25 -0.81 -29.43
C GLY A 557 -19.62 -0.42 -27.99
N TRP A 558 -18.77 0.37 -27.32
CA TRP A 558 -19.02 0.89 -25.98
C TRP A 558 -19.52 2.34 -26.03
N SER A 559 -20.24 2.76 -25.00
CA SER A 559 -20.70 4.13 -24.80
C SER A 559 -20.35 4.60 -23.39
N PHE A 560 -20.06 5.89 -23.23
CA PHE A 560 -19.82 6.47 -21.91
C PHE A 560 -21.15 6.86 -21.26
N SER A 561 -21.30 6.54 -19.97
CA SER A 561 -22.40 7.07 -19.16
C SER A 561 -22.24 8.59 -19.02
N GLU A 562 -23.28 9.34 -19.42
CA GLU A 562 -23.38 10.79 -19.20
C GLU A 562 -23.84 11.13 -17.78
N THR A 563 -24.37 10.15 -17.03
CA THR A 563 -24.79 10.33 -15.63
C THR A 563 -23.60 10.72 -14.77
N GLN A 564 -23.73 11.81 -14.02
CA GLN A 564 -22.77 12.17 -12.97
C GLN A 564 -23.05 11.37 -11.71
N LYS A 565 -21.99 10.85 -11.09
CA LYS A 565 -22.06 10.11 -9.82
C LYS A 565 -21.19 10.79 -8.78
N PHE A 566 -21.73 10.98 -7.59
CA PHE A 566 -21.03 11.58 -6.44
C PHE A 566 -21.26 10.76 -5.18
N ASP A 567 -21.38 9.43 -5.33
CA ASP A 567 -21.86 8.49 -4.31
C ASP A 567 -20.99 8.48 -3.03
N ALA A 568 -19.76 9.03 -3.09
CA ALA A 568 -18.89 9.24 -1.96
C ALA A 568 -18.39 10.71 -1.91
N PRO A 569 -18.64 11.46 -0.82
CA PRO A 569 -18.16 12.83 -0.70
C PRO A 569 -16.63 12.84 -0.66
N LEU A 570 -16.01 13.40 -1.70
CA LEU A 570 -14.58 13.69 -1.74
C LEU A 570 -14.36 15.11 -1.23
N LEU A 571 -14.35 15.29 0.09
CA LEU A 571 -14.14 16.60 0.71
C LEU A 571 -12.66 17.00 0.66
N VAL A 572 -12.33 18.18 0.16
CA VAL A 572 -11.01 18.79 0.43
C VAL A 572 -10.94 19.07 1.91
N ALA A 573 -9.98 18.46 2.63
CA ALA A 573 -9.87 18.68 4.07
C ALA A 573 -9.46 20.15 4.29
N ALA A 574 -10.03 20.80 5.31
CA ALA A 574 -9.56 22.11 5.72
C ALA A 574 -8.09 22.01 6.21
N PRO A 575 -7.28 23.08 6.06
CA PRO A 575 -5.93 23.12 6.63
C PRO A 575 -5.99 22.77 8.12
N GLY A 576 -5.32 21.69 8.53
CA GLY A 576 -5.31 21.19 9.91
C GLY A 576 -6.23 19.98 10.20
N GLY A 577 -7.08 19.57 9.26
CA GLY A 577 -7.91 18.36 9.39
C GLY A 577 -7.14 17.08 9.06
N ARG A 578 -6.33 16.58 10.01
CA ARG A 578 -5.64 15.27 9.92
C ARG A 578 -6.58 14.06 10.06
N ASP A 579 -7.89 14.25 9.98
CA ASP A 579 -8.91 13.24 10.29
C ASP A 579 -9.17 12.20 9.17
N THR A 580 -8.36 12.16 8.10
CA THR A 580 -8.43 11.12 7.06
C THR A 580 -7.17 10.25 6.98
N LEU A 581 -6.34 10.25 8.03
CA LEU A 581 -5.14 9.42 8.07
C LEU A 581 -5.50 7.93 8.22
N LYS A 582 -4.88 7.08 7.39
CA LYS A 582 -4.91 5.63 7.64
C LYS A 582 -4.33 5.38 9.04
N PRO A 583 -4.96 4.54 9.89
CA PRO A 583 -4.37 4.12 11.15
C PRO A 583 -2.92 3.67 10.96
N ALA A 584 -2.10 3.82 11.99
CA ALA A 584 -0.75 3.30 11.95
C ALA A 584 -0.80 1.77 11.96
N GLY A 585 -0.26 1.19 10.90
CA GLY A 585 -0.17 -0.23 10.66
C GLY A 585 1.27 -0.71 10.64
N ILE A 586 1.47 -1.99 10.35
CA ILE A 586 2.79 -2.56 10.08
C ILE A 586 2.75 -3.46 8.85
N GLU A 587 3.91 -3.67 8.27
CA GLU A 587 4.12 -4.73 7.30
C GLU A 587 5.48 -5.39 7.49
N PHE A 588 5.57 -6.64 7.02
CA PHE A 588 6.84 -7.38 6.92
C PHE A 588 6.75 -8.41 5.80
N THR A 589 7.89 -8.71 5.19
CA THR A 589 8.02 -9.68 4.09
C THR A 589 8.72 -10.94 4.59
N GLU A 590 8.13 -12.09 4.30
CA GLU A 590 8.60 -13.42 4.68
C GLU A 590 8.84 -14.28 3.45
N ARG A 591 9.93 -15.05 3.47
CA ARG A 591 10.20 -16.13 2.52
C ARG A 591 10.22 -17.47 3.27
N MET A 592 9.47 -18.44 2.75
CA MET A 592 9.53 -19.83 3.22
C MET A 592 9.77 -20.76 2.04
N ALA A 593 10.63 -21.76 2.22
CA ALA A 593 10.95 -22.74 1.19
C ALA A 593 10.92 -24.16 1.74
N GLY A 594 10.62 -25.12 0.88
CA GLY A 594 10.51 -26.52 1.25
C GLY A 594 10.00 -27.35 0.08
N TYR A 595 9.20 -28.37 0.39
CA TYR A 595 8.81 -29.39 -0.58
C TYR A 595 7.38 -29.85 -0.35
N ILE A 596 6.70 -30.20 -1.43
CA ILE A 596 5.34 -30.74 -1.43
C ILE A 596 5.30 -32.09 -2.16
N SER A 597 4.32 -32.93 -1.85
CA SER A 597 4.07 -34.19 -2.56
C SER A 597 2.60 -34.28 -2.97
N PRO A 598 2.28 -34.91 -4.12
CA PRO A 598 0.90 -35.22 -4.50
C PRO A 598 0.24 -36.27 -3.58
N THR A 599 1.02 -36.93 -2.71
CA THR A 599 0.49 -37.95 -1.79
C THR A 599 -0.14 -37.30 -0.56
N ILE A 600 -1.39 -36.83 -0.69
CA ILE A 600 -2.10 -36.05 0.33
C ILE A 600 -2.48 -36.83 1.61
N THR A 601 -2.36 -38.16 1.60
CA THR A 601 -2.68 -39.02 2.76
C THR A 601 -1.55 -39.08 3.79
N LEU A 602 -0.34 -38.63 3.44
CA LEU A 602 0.80 -38.63 4.35
C LEU A 602 0.73 -37.47 5.36
N PRO A 603 1.33 -37.60 6.55
CA PRO A 603 1.64 -36.46 7.41
C PRO A 603 2.53 -35.43 6.69
N HIS A 604 2.36 -34.13 6.99
CA HIS A 604 3.04 -33.03 6.30
C HIS A 604 4.57 -33.18 6.21
N GLU A 605 5.24 -33.54 7.31
CA GLU A 605 6.70 -33.73 7.33
C GLU A 605 7.14 -34.92 6.46
N THR A 606 6.36 -36.01 6.43
CA THR A 606 6.65 -37.17 5.57
C THR A 606 6.39 -36.85 4.10
N ALA A 607 5.33 -36.10 3.79
CA ALA A 607 5.03 -35.62 2.45
C ALA A 607 6.13 -34.69 1.93
N ALA A 608 6.68 -33.81 2.77
CA ALA A 608 7.79 -32.94 2.42
C ALA A 608 9.08 -33.72 2.09
N ARG A 609 9.43 -34.73 2.89
CA ARG A 609 10.60 -35.60 2.60
C ARG A 609 10.46 -36.30 1.24
N ARG A 610 9.28 -36.84 0.95
CA ARG A 610 8.98 -37.47 -0.35
C ARG A 610 9.03 -36.46 -1.49
N GLY A 611 8.45 -35.27 -1.30
CA GLY A 611 8.53 -34.17 -2.27
C GLY A 611 9.96 -33.77 -2.60
N LYS A 612 10.87 -33.82 -1.61
CA LYS A 612 12.30 -33.58 -1.81
C LYS A 612 12.96 -34.66 -2.68
N GLU A 613 12.63 -35.93 -2.44
CA GLU A 613 13.11 -37.05 -3.26
C GLU A 613 12.57 -36.98 -4.70
N GLU A 614 11.35 -36.47 -4.88
CA GLU A 614 10.69 -36.29 -6.18
C GLU A 614 11.06 -34.98 -6.90
N GLY A 615 11.80 -34.06 -6.26
CA GLY A 615 12.17 -32.77 -6.85
C GLY A 615 11.04 -31.72 -6.89
N HIS A 616 9.99 -31.90 -6.10
CA HIS A 616 8.83 -31.01 -6.03
C HIS A 616 9.05 -29.86 -5.03
N ALA A 617 10.00 -28.98 -5.36
CA ALA A 617 10.27 -27.78 -4.57
C ALA A 617 9.07 -26.82 -4.59
N CYS A 618 8.85 -26.15 -3.45
CA CYS A 618 7.84 -25.11 -3.30
C CYS A 618 8.39 -24.01 -2.39
N SER A 619 8.19 -22.76 -2.75
CA SER A 619 8.51 -21.63 -1.90
C SER A 619 7.52 -20.49 -2.11
N PHE A 620 7.43 -19.58 -1.14
CA PHE A 620 6.72 -18.33 -1.33
C PHE A 620 7.58 -17.16 -0.89
N THR A 621 7.30 -15.99 -1.45
CA THR A 621 7.74 -14.71 -0.90
C THR A 621 6.55 -13.78 -0.83
N LEU A 622 6.08 -13.54 0.39
CA LEU A 622 4.86 -12.81 0.68
C LEU A 622 5.10 -11.68 1.67
N THR A 623 4.27 -10.66 1.61
CA THR A 623 4.23 -9.54 2.54
C THR A 623 2.91 -9.63 3.31
N VAL A 624 3.03 -9.62 4.64
CA VAL A 624 1.89 -9.50 5.55
C VAL A 624 1.63 -8.02 5.81
N LEU A 625 0.40 -7.60 5.60
CA LEU A 625 -0.08 -6.23 5.77
C LEU A 625 -1.05 -6.18 6.96
N VAL A 626 -0.75 -5.34 7.94
CA VAL A 626 -1.63 -5.02 9.08
C VAL A 626 -1.97 -3.54 8.99
N ASP A 627 -3.21 -3.22 8.59
CA ASP A 627 -3.63 -1.84 8.32
C ASP A 627 -3.77 -0.98 9.58
N ASP A 628 -4.06 -1.59 10.72
CA ASP A 628 -4.28 -0.93 12.00
C ASP A 628 -3.74 -1.82 13.12
N VAL A 629 -2.61 -1.42 13.71
CA VAL A 629 -1.95 -2.20 14.75
C VAL A 629 -2.77 -2.25 16.05
N ASP A 630 -3.52 -1.20 16.36
CA ASP A 630 -4.30 -1.11 17.59
C ASP A 630 -5.52 -2.02 17.53
N ARG A 631 -6.20 -2.04 16.38
CA ARG A 631 -7.25 -3.03 16.10
C ARG A 631 -6.67 -4.44 16.06
N PHE A 632 -5.52 -4.64 15.42
CA PHE A 632 -4.89 -5.95 15.32
C PHE A 632 -4.57 -6.56 16.68
N VAL A 633 -4.01 -5.77 17.61
CA VAL A 633 -3.65 -6.25 18.95
C VAL A 633 -4.88 -6.51 19.83
N SER A 634 -5.97 -5.77 19.61
CA SER A 634 -7.21 -5.90 20.41
C SER A 634 -8.18 -6.98 19.90
N ASP A 635 -8.12 -7.33 18.62
CA ASP A 635 -8.96 -8.36 18.01
C ASP A 635 -8.40 -9.77 18.28
N GLN A 636 -9.21 -10.69 18.82
CA GLN A 636 -8.80 -12.07 19.10
C GLN A 636 -8.35 -12.87 17.86
N GLN A 637 -8.76 -12.44 16.66
CA GLN A 637 -8.34 -13.09 15.42
C GLN A 637 -6.97 -12.63 14.93
N HIS A 638 -6.48 -11.46 15.38
CA HIS A 638 -5.20 -10.87 14.95
C HIS A 638 -5.01 -10.96 13.42
N ALA A 639 -6.00 -10.47 12.68
CA ALA A 639 -6.10 -10.67 11.24
C ALA A 639 -5.24 -9.67 10.44
N GLY A 640 -4.49 -10.18 9.48
CA GLY A 640 -3.75 -9.43 8.47
C GLY A 640 -4.08 -9.88 7.05
N ARG A 641 -3.55 -9.16 6.05
CA ARG A 641 -3.71 -9.47 4.63
C ARG A 641 -2.38 -9.92 4.04
N ILE A 642 -2.43 -10.73 2.99
CA ILE A 642 -1.24 -11.29 2.33
C ILE A 642 -1.22 -10.87 0.87
N VAL A 643 -0.04 -10.47 0.39
CA VAL A 643 0.28 -10.32 -1.03
C VAL A 643 1.62 -10.96 -1.33
N GLY A 644 1.84 -11.41 -2.57
CA GLY A 644 3.12 -11.99 -2.95
C GLY A 644 2.99 -13.02 -4.05
N THR A 645 4.00 -13.87 -4.15
CA THR A 645 4.11 -14.91 -5.17
C THR A 645 4.50 -16.25 -4.55
N VAL A 646 4.13 -17.34 -5.23
CA VAL A 646 4.52 -18.70 -4.90
C VAL A 646 5.27 -19.29 -6.09
N GLU A 647 6.46 -19.82 -5.84
CA GLU A 647 7.24 -20.58 -6.82
C GLU A 647 7.06 -22.07 -6.53
N CYS A 648 6.35 -22.76 -7.42
CA CYS A 648 6.13 -24.19 -7.30
C CYS A 648 6.09 -24.86 -8.67
N PRO A 649 7.25 -25.29 -9.22
CA PRO A 649 7.36 -25.89 -10.55
C PRO A 649 6.45 -27.11 -10.78
N ALA A 650 6.11 -27.84 -9.71
CA ALA A 650 5.19 -28.97 -9.76
C ALA A 650 3.74 -28.56 -10.09
N LEU A 651 3.36 -27.31 -9.84
CA LEU A 651 2.04 -26.75 -10.15
C LEU A 651 2.06 -25.90 -11.42
N SER A 652 3.08 -25.06 -11.56
CA SER A 652 3.25 -24.12 -12.68
C SER A 652 4.74 -23.86 -12.90
N PRO A 653 5.23 -23.87 -14.15
CA PRO A 653 6.62 -23.52 -14.45
C PRO A 653 6.94 -22.06 -14.14
N ASP A 654 5.92 -21.20 -14.16
CA ASP A 654 6.01 -19.78 -13.79
C ASP A 654 5.54 -19.54 -12.35
N PRO A 655 6.03 -18.47 -11.68
CA PRO A 655 5.51 -18.04 -10.39
C PRO A 655 3.99 -17.84 -10.41
N LEU A 656 3.32 -18.29 -9.34
CA LEU A 656 1.89 -18.13 -9.10
C LEU A 656 1.62 -16.86 -8.27
N GLU A 657 0.57 -16.13 -8.63
CA GLU A 657 0.18 -14.88 -7.97
C GLU A 657 -0.71 -15.12 -6.77
N ILE A 658 -0.42 -14.49 -5.63
CA ILE A 658 -1.28 -14.53 -4.44
C ILE A 658 -2.40 -13.49 -4.55
N PHE A 659 -3.65 -13.92 -4.32
CA PHE A 659 -4.81 -13.04 -4.16
C PHE A 659 -5.77 -13.56 -3.08
N ASP A 660 -6.66 -12.68 -2.57
CA ASP A 660 -7.53 -12.95 -1.40
C ASP A 660 -6.75 -13.52 -0.21
N GLY A 661 -5.58 -12.94 0.05
CA GLY A 661 -4.65 -13.43 1.05
C GLY A 661 -5.00 -12.98 2.46
N LYS A 662 -5.09 -13.94 3.38
CA LYS A 662 -5.46 -13.75 4.78
C LYS A 662 -4.43 -14.39 5.69
N PHE A 663 -4.11 -13.66 6.75
CA PHE A 663 -3.17 -14.06 7.78
C PHE A 663 -3.83 -13.94 9.14
N ASN A 664 -3.56 -14.87 10.04
CA ASN A 664 -3.90 -14.75 11.45
C ASN A 664 -2.66 -15.07 12.28
N LEU A 665 -2.32 -14.21 13.23
CA LEU A 665 -1.15 -14.37 14.09
C LEU A 665 -1.56 -14.91 15.46
N MET A 666 -0.94 -16.00 15.92
CA MET A 666 -1.10 -16.50 17.30
C MET A 666 -2.57 -16.71 17.75
N ARG A 667 -3.47 -17.03 16.81
CA ARG A 667 -4.88 -17.30 17.13
C ARG A 667 -5.00 -18.57 17.98
N VAL A 668 -5.85 -18.55 19.00
CA VAL A 668 -6.16 -19.74 19.80
C VAL A 668 -6.82 -20.82 18.93
N ASP A 669 -6.35 -22.07 19.04
CA ASP A 669 -6.96 -23.22 18.38
C ASP A 669 -8.26 -23.62 19.11
N ASP A 670 -9.38 -23.58 18.39
CA ASP A 670 -10.72 -23.86 18.95
C ASP A 670 -10.92 -25.34 19.36
N HIS A 671 -10.04 -26.23 18.91
CA HIS A 671 -10.15 -27.68 19.12
C HIS A 671 -9.08 -28.22 20.07
N THR A 672 -7.97 -27.51 20.23
CA THR A 672 -6.81 -27.97 21.01
C THR A 672 -6.41 -26.94 22.07
N VAL A 673 -6.67 -27.26 23.33
CA VAL A 673 -6.30 -26.42 24.48
C VAL A 673 -4.78 -26.15 24.48
N GLU A 674 -4.40 -24.93 24.89
CA GLU A 674 -2.99 -24.47 24.95
C GLU A 674 -2.24 -24.47 23.61
N THR A 675 -2.95 -24.56 22.50
CA THR A 675 -2.36 -24.47 21.16
C THR A 675 -2.75 -23.16 20.51
N LYS A 676 -1.77 -22.45 19.95
CA LYS A 676 -1.97 -21.27 19.11
C LYS A 676 -1.51 -21.58 17.69
N ARG A 677 -2.07 -20.84 16.72
CA ARG A 677 -1.79 -21.04 15.31
C ARG A 677 -1.45 -19.75 14.60
N PHE A 678 -0.55 -19.87 13.62
CA PHE A 678 -0.38 -18.88 12.57
C PHE A 678 -1.07 -19.46 11.36
N ASP A 679 -2.15 -18.85 10.89
CA ASP A 679 -2.89 -19.36 9.73
C ASP A 679 -2.60 -18.50 8.50
N TYR A 680 -2.29 -19.17 7.39
CA TYR A 680 -2.03 -18.59 6.08
C TYR A 680 -3.07 -19.16 5.13
N ARG A 681 -3.89 -18.30 4.53
CA ARG A 681 -4.88 -18.74 3.54
C ARG A 681 -4.89 -17.77 2.39
N PHE A 682 -4.64 -18.26 1.19
CA PHE A 682 -4.67 -17.44 -0.01
C PHE A 682 -5.00 -18.26 -1.25
N SER A 683 -5.52 -17.57 -2.27
CA SER A 683 -5.73 -18.14 -3.59
C SER A 683 -4.50 -17.87 -4.46
N LEU A 684 -4.24 -18.79 -5.39
CA LEU A 684 -3.11 -18.76 -6.32
C LEU A 684 -3.59 -18.78 -7.76
N GLY A 685 -3.11 -17.84 -8.55
CA GLY A 685 -3.38 -17.76 -9.99
C GLY A 685 -2.13 -18.11 -10.79
N ALA A 686 -2.19 -19.15 -11.60
CA ALA A 686 -1.13 -19.50 -12.56
C ALA A 686 -1.27 -18.70 -13.86
N ARG A 687 -0.16 -18.59 -14.60
CA ARG A 687 -0.16 -17.86 -15.88
C ARG A 687 -1.03 -18.51 -16.95
N ASP A 688 -1.23 -19.82 -16.87
CA ASP A 688 -2.09 -20.58 -17.77
C ASP A 688 -3.59 -20.46 -17.45
N GLY A 689 -3.96 -19.69 -16.40
CA GLY A 689 -5.33 -19.50 -15.94
C GLY A 689 -5.79 -20.54 -14.92
N SER A 690 -4.95 -21.49 -14.53
CA SER A 690 -5.25 -22.43 -13.44
C SER A 690 -5.29 -21.69 -12.10
N GLU A 691 -6.24 -22.08 -11.25
CA GLU A 691 -6.39 -21.53 -9.89
C GLU A 691 -6.16 -22.62 -8.84
N TYR A 692 -5.60 -22.24 -7.70
CA TYR A 692 -5.37 -23.11 -6.55
C TYR A 692 -5.69 -22.38 -5.25
N GLN A 693 -5.96 -23.15 -4.20
CA GLN A 693 -6.11 -22.65 -2.84
C GLN A 693 -4.94 -23.16 -1.99
N PHE A 694 -4.20 -22.23 -1.40
CA PHE A 694 -3.14 -22.53 -0.44
C PHE A 694 -3.68 -22.39 0.98
N ILE A 695 -3.40 -23.39 1.82
CA ILE A 695 -3.75 -23.42 3.24
C ILE A 695 -2.49 -23.82 4.00
N GLY A 696 -1.92 -22.87 4.72
CA GLY A 696 -0.74 -23.05 5.56
C GLY A 696 -1.06 -22.83 7.02
N TYR A 697 -0.43 -23.58 7.92
CA TYR A 697 -0.48 -23.26 9.35
C TYR A 697 0.77 -23.64 10.13
N LYS A 698 1.18 -22.75 11.04
CA LYS A 698 2.21 -23.02 12.07
C LYS A 698 1.51 -23.37 13.37
N VAL A 699 2.03 -24.34 14.10
CA VAL A 699 1.49 -24.76 15.40
C VAL A 699 2.45 -24.28 16.47
N VAL A 700 1.95 -23.50 17.42
CA VAL A 700 2.70 -22.99 18.56
C VAL A 700 2.10 -23.56 19.83
N ARG A 701 2.88 -24.38 20.54
CA ARG A 701 2.44 -25.05 21.75
C ARG A 701 3.62 -25.24 22.70
N SER A 702 3.36 -25.09 24.00
CA SER A 702 4.33 -25.43 25.04
C SER A 702 4.31 -26.95 25.25
N ASP A 703 5.25 -27.67 24.64
CA ASP A 703 5.66 -29.00 25.12
C ASP A 703 6.94 -28.86 25.95
N ALA A 704 7.29 -29.85 26.77
CA ALA A 704 8.41 -29.74 27.72
C ALA A 704 9.81 -29.60 27.06
N SER A 705 9.87 -29.40 25.74
CA SER A 705 11.07 -29.17 24.93
C SER A 705 11.22 -27.70 24.52
N LEU A 706 12.46 -27.22 24.42
CA LEU A 706 12.80 -25.88 23.94
C LEU A 706 12.59 -25.73 22.41
N ASP A 707 11.38 -25.93 21.89
CA ASP A 707 11.09 -26.00 20.42
C ASP A 707 10.59 -24.68 19.79
N LEU A 708 10.72 -23.54 20.49
CA LEU A 708 10.28 -22.19 20.06
C LEU A 708 10.65 -21.85 18.61
N TRP A 709 11.90 -22.08 18.23
CA TRP A 709 12.38 -21.76 16.87
C TRP A 709 11.66 -22.60 15.83
N ARG A 710 11.53 -23.91 16.08
CA ARG A 710 10.90 -24.85 15.14
C ARG A 710 9.42 -24.55 14.96
N ASP A 711 8.71 -24.28 16.04
CA ASP A 711 7.27 -23.95 16.05
C ASP A 711 6.95 -22.66 15.29
N THR A 712 7.84 -21.68 15.35
CA THR A 712 7.65 -20.37 14.70
C THR A 712 8.18 -20.33 13.26
N THR A 713 9.01 -21.29 12.85
CA THR A 713 9.65 -21.32 11.52
C THR A 713 9.15 -22.41 10.58
N ARG A 714 8.39 -23.41 11.05
CA ARG A 714 7.82 -24.47 10.19
C ARG A 714 6.35 -24.26 9.87
N LEU A 715 6.00 -24.38 8.60
CA LEU A 715 4.65 -24.24 8.08
C LEU A 715 4.17 -25.55 7.46
N ASN A 716 3.09 -26.11 8.00
CA ASN A 716 2.36 -27.21 7.37
C ASN A 716 1.55 -26.66 6.21
N VAL A 717 1.62 -27.30 5.03
CA VAL A 717 0.99 -26.81 3.80
C VAL A 717 0.07 -27.84 3.17
N ASP A 718 -1.12 -27.40 2.79
CA ASP A 718 -2.07 -28.08 1.93
C ASP A 718 -2.40 -27.20 0.71
N ILE A 719 -2.42 -27.79 -0.48
CA ILE A 719 -2.77 -27.11 -1.74
C ILE A 719 -3.94 -27.85 -2.39
N ALA A 720 -4.99 -27.11 -2.72
CA ALA A 720 -6.18 -27.60 -3.42
C ALA A 720 -6.34 -26.95 -4.79
N LYS A 721 -6.97 -27.63 -5.74
CA LYS A 721 -7.18 -27.14 -7.11
C LYS A 721 -8.53 -26.42 -7.26
N GLY A 722 -8.57 -25.42 -8.13
CA GLY A 722 -9.75 -24.62 -8.45
C GLY A 722 -9.95 -23.44 -7.50
N ALA A 723 -10.82 -22.52 -7.91
CA ALA A 723 -11.26 -21.40 -7.09
C ALA A 723 -11.75 -21.92 -5.72
N GLN A 724 -11.21 -21.37 -4.63
CA GLN A 724 -11.53 -21.78 -3.26
C GLN A 724 -11.32 -23.28 -2.97
N GLY A 725 -10.53 -23.99 -3.79
CA GLY A 725 -10.23 -25.41 -3.60
C GLY A 725 -11.36 -26.37 -3.98
N GLN A 726 -12.33 -25.92 -4.78
CA GLN A 726 -13.53 -26.68 -5.16
C GLN A 726 -13.26 -28.03 -5.86
N LEU A 727 -12.06 -28.23 -6.44
CA LEU A 727 -11.66 -29.48 -7.10
C LEU A 727 -10.85 -30.41 -6.18
N GLY A 728 -10.75 -30.08 -4.88
CA GLY A 728 -10.11 -30.91 -3.87
C GLY A 728 -8.60 -30.71 -3.74
N ARG A 729 -8.05 -31.31 -2.67
CA ARG A 729 -6.62 -31.26 -2.34
C ARG A 729 -5.80 -32.06 -3.34
N ILE A 730 -4.70 -31.47 -3.83
CA ILE A 730 -3.81 -32.07 -4.82
C ILE A 730 -2.37 -32.23 -4.33
N ALA A 731 -1.96 -31.48 -3.30
CA ALA A 731 -0.62 -31.59 -2.73
C ALA A 731 -0.60 -31.24 -1.24
N ARG A 732 0.39 -31.80 -0.54
CA ARG A 732 0.66 -31.57 0.88
C ARG A 732 2.16 -31.53 1.13
N GLY A 733 2.62 -30.72 2.07
CA GLY A 733 4.04 -30.65 2.41
C GLY A 733 4.34 -29.75 3.59
N MET A 734 5.59 -29.31 3.65
CA MET A 734 6.09 -28.44 4.71
C MET A 734 7.11 -27.44 4.15
N LEU A 735 7.01 -26.20 4.58
CA LEU A 735 7.95 -25.12 4.28
C LEU A 735 8.62 -24.65 5.58
N GLU A 736 9.83 -24.11 5.48
CA GLU A 736 10.61 -23.59 6.60
C GLU A 736 11.22 -22.23 6.27
N ILE A 737 11.34 -21.35 7.26
CA ILE A 737 12.10 -20.10 7.13
C ILE A 737 13.58 -20.42 7.36
N ALA A 738 14.44 -20.10 6.40
CA ALA A 738 15.88 -20.21 6.60
C ALA A 738 16.37 -19.11 7.59
N PRO A 739 17.36 -19.37 8.46
CA PRO A 739 17.88 -18.33 9.37
C PRO A 739 18.35 -17.05 8.66
N SER A 740 18.90 -17.17 7.45
CA SER A 740 19.27 -16.03 6.61
C SER A 740 18.04 -15.23 6.14
N ASP A 741 16.97 -15.92 5.74
CA ASP A 741 15.72 -15.28 5.30
C ASP A 741 15.01 -14.61 6.48
N PHE A 742 15.07 -15.19 7.68
CA PHE A 742 14.55 -14.56 8.90
C PHE A 742 15.30 -13.26 9.25
N TYR A 743 16.64 -13.26 9.09
CA TYR A 743 17.43 -12.04 9.28
C TYR A 743 17.01 -10.94 8.30
N VAL A 744 16.80 -11.29 7.01
CA VAL A 744 16.30 -10.34 6.01
C VAL A 744 14.86 -9.90 6.34
N GLN A 745 13.99 -10.81 6.77
CA GLN A 745 12.61 -10.50 7.19
C GLN A 745 12.59 -9.43 8.28
N MET A 746 13.44 -9.53 9.29
CA MET A 746 13.54 -8.53 10.35
C MET A 746 13.94 -7.13 9.84
N GLN A 747 14.66 -7.06 8.70
CA GLN A 747 15.00 -5.80 8.03
C GLN A 747 13.87 -5.24 7.15
N THR A 748 12.81 -6.00 6.94
CA THR A 748 11.62 -5.56 6.18
C THR A 748 10.48 -5.10 7.09
N LEU A 749 10.53 -5.38 8.40
CA LEU A 749 9.52 -4.95 9.36
C LEU A 749 9.52 -3.43 9.48
N ARG A 750 8.40 -2.79 9.13
CA ARG A 750 8.25 -1.33 9.18
C ARG A 750 6.82 -0.90 9.45
N GLY A 751 6.68 0.33 9.94
CA GLY A 751 5.38 0.95 10.16
C GLY A 751 4.86 1.63 8.88
N VAL A 752 3.58 1.43 8.58
CA VAL A 752 2.87 2.02 7.44
C VAL A 752 1.67 2.84 7.93
N GLY A 753 1.12 3.71 7.08
CA GLY A 753 0.05 4.62 7.51
C GLY A 753 0.52 5.63 8.56
N GLY A 754 -0.38 6.03 9.47
CA GLY A 754 -0.08 6.97 10.56
C GLY A 754 0.18 8.42 10.11
N SER A 755 0.19 9.35 11.07
CA SER A 755 0.37 10.79 10.80
C SER A 755 1.80 11.19 10.46
N ASP A 756 2.78 10.47 11.01
CA ASP A 756 4.18 10.84 10.95
C ASP A 756 5.08 9.62 11.24
N VAL A 757 6.39 9.82 11.13
CA VAL A 757 7.41 8.80 11.38
C VAL A 757 7.34 8.28 12.81
N ALA A 758 7.04 9.13 13.80
CA ALA A 758 6.95 8.71 15.19
C ALA A 758 5.77 7.76 15.41
N ASP A 759 4.64 8.00 14.76
CA ASP A 759 3.46 7.14 14.80
C ASP A 759 3.72 5.76 14.19
N ARG A 760 4.41 5.72 13.05
CA ARG A 760 4.86 4.46 12.41
C ARG A 760 5.82 3.68 13.29
N MET A 761 6.76 4.35 13.95
CA MET A 761 7.69 3.71 14.89
C MET A 761 6.98 3.17 16.13
N ARG A 762 5.97 3.90 16.65
CA ARG A 762 5.11 3.40 17.73
C ARG A 762 4.37 2.14 17.31
N ALA A 763 3.86 2.07 16.08
CA ALA A 763 3.18 0.88 15.58
C ALA A 763 4.08 -0.36 15.56
N VAL A 764 5.32 -0.22 15.06
CA VAL A 764 6.33 -1.30 15.11
C VAL A 764 6.61 -1.73 16.56
N GLY A 765 6.81 -0.77 17.47
CA GLY A 765 7.04 -1.06 18.89
C GLY A 765 5.87 -1.77 19.58
N LYS A 766 4.63 -1.36 19.29
CA LYS A 766 3.41 -2.02 19.79
C LYS A 766 3.31 -3.46 19.29
N PHE A 767 3.50 -3.69 18.00
CA PHE A 767 3.49 -5.04 17.42
C PHE A 767 4.58 -5.92 18.04
N GLY A 768 5.81 -5.42 18.15
CA GLY A 768 6.93 -6.16 18.77
C GLY A 768 6.66 -6.51 20.24
N THR A 769 6.06 -5.59 20.99
CA THR A 769 5.64 -5.82 22.39
C THR A 769 4.55 -6.90 22.48
N PHE A 770 3.54 -6.81 21.61
CA PHE A 770 2.48 -7.81 21.53
C PHE A 770 3.05 -9.20 21.18
N PHE A 771 3.84 -9.30 20.12
CA PHE A 771 4.40 -10.57 19.67
C PHE A 771 5.29 -11.22 20.74
N SER A 772 6.18 -10.43 21.36
CA SER A 772 7.05 -10.91 22.44
C SER A 772 6.23 -11.39 23.66
N ARG A 773 5.14 -10.70 23.98
CA ARG A 773 4.22 -11.07 25.04
C ARG A 773 3.48 -12.38 24.73
N GLU A 774 2.98 -12.56 23.51
CA GLU A 774 2.31 -13.80 23.10
C GLU A 774 3.24 -15.02 23.16
N LEU A 775 4.52 -14.83 22.80
CA LEU A 775 5.55 -15.86 22.95
C LEU A 775 5.83 -16.16 24.43
N PHE A 776 6.00 -15.14 25.27
CA PHE A 776 6.21 -15.33 26.70
C PHE A 776 5.02 -16.01 27.38
N ASP A 777 3.78 -15.66 26.99
CA ASP A 777 2.57 -16.29 27.53
C ASP A 777 2.47 -17.78 27.13
N THR A 778 3.14 -18.20 26.04
CA THR A 778 3.16 -19.60 25.59
C THR A 778 4.35 -20.40 26.18
N TYR A 779 5.56 -19.84 26.20
CA TYR A 779 6.77 -20.55 26.60
C TYR A 779 7.33 -20.15 27.98
N GLY A 780 6.75 -19.15 28.67
CA GLY A 780 7.23 -18.63 29.95
C GLY A 780 7.00 -19.52 31.18
N GLY A 781 6.40 -20.70 31.00
CA GLY A 781 6.19 -21.69 32.05
C GLY A 781 5.40 -21.12 33.24
N VAL A 782 5.91 -21.32 34.46
CA VAL A 782 5.28 -20.82 35.71
C VAL A 782 5.35 -19.30 35.88
N LEU A 783 6.16 -18.60 35.06
CA LEU A 783 6.26 -17.14 35.05
C LEU A 783 5.29 -16.49 34.07
N ALA A 784 4.64 -17.27 33.19
CA ALA A 784 3.61 -16.78 32.29
C ALA A 784 2.36 -16.34 33.06
N ARG A 785 1.59 -15.40 32.50
CA ARG A 785 0.34 -14.95 33.14
C ARG A 785 -0.64 -16.11 33.26
N SER A 786 -1.31 -16.24 34.41
CA SER A 786 -2.47 -17.13 34.58
C SER A 786 -3.72 -16.57 33.88
N GLY A 787 -3.65 -16.34 32.57
CA GLY A 787 -4.72 -15.72 31.77
C GLY A 787 -5.93 -16.62 31.50
N ARG A 788 -6.08 -17.77 32.18
CA ARG A 788 -7.11 -18.77 31.86
C ARG A 788 -8.52 -18.41 32.32
N TYR A 789 -8.68 -17.37 33.13
CA TYR A 789 -9.98 -16.94 33.61
C TYR A 789 -10.14 -15.44 33.37
N ASP A 790 -11.01 -15.09 32.41
CA ASP A 790 -11.51 -13.74 32.28
C ASP A 790 -12.32 -13.40 33.54
N VAL A 791 -11.70 -12.61 34.42
CA VAL A 791 -12.27 -12.18 35.70
C VAL A 791 -13.48 -11.24 35.52
N PHE A 792 -13.72 -10.75 34.30
CA PHE A 792 -14.76 -9.76 34.00
C PHE A 792 -16.06 -10.36 33.48
N THR A 793 -16.06 -11.60 32.99
CA THR A 793 -17.29 -12.31 32.63
C THR A 793 -17.81 -13.15 33.79
N THR A 794 -18.96 -12.76 34.35
CA THR A 794 -19.67 -13.58 35.33
C THR A 794 -20.12 -14.88 34.66
N ARG A 795 -19.56 -16.01 35.11
CA ARG A 795 -19.91 -17.35 34.62
C ARG A 795 -21.41 -17.59 34.76
N LYS A 796 -22.12 -17.81 33.65
CA LYS A 796 -23.52 -18.26 33.65
C LYS A 796 -23.56 -19.76 33.96
N LYS A 797 -24.14 -20.13 35.10
CA LYS A 797 -24.37 -21.54 35.46
C LYS A 797 -25.55 -22.10 34.65
N ARG A 798 -25.40 -23.28 34.06
CA ARG A 798 -26.53 -23.99 33.42
C ARG A 798 -27.22 -24.91 34.44
N THR A 799 -28.53 -25.09 34.27
CA THR A 799 -29.27 -26.13 35.01
C THR A 799 -28.79 -27.51 34.57
N LEU A 800 -28.52 -28.39 35.53
CA LEU A 800 -28.13 -29.77 35.24
C LEU A 800 -29.38 -30.58 34.84
N ARG A 801 -29.21 -31.50 33.88
CA ARG A 801 -30.26 -32.43 33.40
C ARG A 801 -30.43 -33.61 34.36
N VAL A 802 -30.70 -33.30 35.63
CA VAL A 802 -30.95 -34.27 36.70
C VAL A 802 -32.16 -33.83 37.54
N PRO A 803 -32.81 -34.75 38.27
CA PRO A 803 -33.86 -34.39 39.23
C PRO A 803 -33.34 -33.50 40.36
N GLU A 804 -34.27 -32.90 41.10
CA GLU A 804 -33.93 -32.14 42.31
C GLU A 804 -33.14 -33.01 43.32
N PRO A 805 -32.04 -32.48 43.90
CA PRO A 805 -31.21 -33.23 44.83
C PRO A 805 -31.87 -33.44 46.19
N GLU A 806 -31.70 -34.62 46.77
CA GLU A 806 -32.01 -34.90 48.16
C GLU A 806 -30.72 -34.89 49.00
N ILE A 807 -30.67 -34.06 50.04
CA ILE A 807 -29.50 -34.00 50.94
C ILE A 807 -29.75 -34.86 52.17
N HIS A 808 -28.81 -35.78 52.41
CA HIS A 808 -28.80 -36.64 53.58
C HIS A 808 -27.52 -36.40 54.38
N LEU A 809 -27.67 -36.00 55.64
CA LEU A 809 -26.56 -35.84 56.57
C LEU A 809 -26.30 -37.15 57.31
N VAL A 810 -25.02 -37.48 57.50
CA VAL A 810 -24.57 -38.71 58.15
C VAL A 810 -23.61 -38.36 59.27
N ARG A 811 -23.92 -38.78 60.50
CA ARG A 811 -23.01 -38.63 61.62
C ARG A 811 -22.10 -39.85 61.73
N THR A 812 -20.80 -39.63 61.76
CA THR A 812 -19.78 -40.66 62.03
C THR A 812 -19.68 -40.92 63.53
N ASP A 813 -19.01 -42.01 63.90
CA ASP A 813 -18.77 -42.41 65.28
C ASP A 813 -17.92 -41.39 66.07
N ASP A 814 -16.98 -40.72 65.39
CA ASP A 814 -16.18 -39.61 65.92
C ASP A 814 -16.88 -38.23 65.81
N GLY A 815 -18.18 -38.22 65.51
CA GLY A 815 -19.04 -37.05 65.62
C GLY A 815 -19.02 -36.09 64.44
N LYS A 816 -18.29 -36.40 63.36
CA LYS A 816 -18.27 -35.62 62.11
C LYS A 816 -19.57 -35.80 61.33
N ILE A 817 -20.01 -34.78 60.62
CA ILE A 817 -21.24 -34.81 59.81
C ILE A 817 -20.85 -34.78 58.32
N LEU A 818 -21.00 -35.92 57.65
CA LEU A 818 -20.81 -36.06 56.22
C LEU A 818 -22.08 -35.66 55.47
N ARG A 819 -21.94 -35.35 54.19
CA ARG A 819 -23.05 -34.99 53.30
C ARG A 819 -23.14 -35.96 52.13
N LEU A 820 -24.32 -36.53 51.94
CA LEU A 820 -24.70 -37.33 50.79
C LEU A 820 -25.75 -36.58 49.98
N THR A 821 -25.45 -36.27 48.72
CA THR A 821 -26.40 -35.64 47.80
C THR A 821 -26.90 -36.68 46.81
N ARG A 822 -28.19 -37.01 46.88
CA ARG A 822 -28.82 -38.04 46.06
C ARG A 822 -29.57 -37.44 44.87
N TYR A 823 -29.41 -38.07 43.72
CA TYR A 823 -30.16 -37.81 42.49
C TYR A 823 -30.82 -39.11 42.02
N ARG A 824 -32.16 -39.14 42.00
CA ARG A 824 -32.93 -40.34 41.67
C ARG A 824 -33.06 -40.53 40.15
N GLY A 825 -32.07 -41.15 39.50
CA GLY A 825 -32.15 -41.44 38.07
C GLY A 825 -33.05 -42.63 37.70
N GLY A 826 -33.05 -43.71 38.49
CA GLY A 826 -33.89 -44.87 38.22
C GLY A 826 -33.63 -46.06 39.15
N ASN A 827 -33.96 -47.27 38.69
CA ASN A 827 -34.03 -48.48 39.52
C ASN A 827 -32.81 -49.40 39.41
N LYS A 828 -31.70 -48.98 38.77
CA LYS A 828 -30.48 -49.82 38.64
C LYS A 828 -29.66 -49.97 39.92
N GLY A 829 -30.14 -49.39 41.02
CA GLY A 829 -29.56 -49.46 42.36
C GLY A 829 -28.62 -48.30 42.68
N PRO A 830 -28.23 -48.15 43.97
CA PRO A 830 -27.41 -47.04 44.44
C PRO A 830 -25.98 -47.09 43.91
N LEU A 831 -25.51 -45.97 43.39
CA LEU A 831 -24.16 -45.71 42.92
C LEU A 831 -23.55 -44.53 43.68
N ILE A 832 -22.55 -44.79 44.53
CA ILE A 832 -21.87 -43.77 45.33
C ILE A 832 -20.65 -43.23 44.58
N PHE A 833 -20.52 -41.91 44.52
CA PHE A 833 -19.36 -41.21 43.98
C PHE A 833 -18.51 -40.67 45.14
N THR A 834 -17.23 -41.01 45.15
CA THR A 834 -16.26 -40.44 46.11
C THR A 834 -15.17 -39.66 45.39
N HIS A 835 -14.99 -38.41 45.81
CA HIS A 835 -14.08 -37.45 45.19
C HIS A 835 -12.64 -37.60 45.70
N GLY A 836 -11.69 -36.86 45.10
CA GLY A 836 -10.29 -36.83 45.50
C GLY A 836 -9.99 -35.85 46.65
N LEU A 837 -8.71 -35.68 46.98
CA LEU A 837 -8.26 -34.69 47.97
C LEU A 837 -8.37 -33.27 47.40
N GLY A 838 -8.76 -32.30 48.23
CA GLY A 838 -8.76 -30.87 47.85
C GLY A 838 -9.90 -30.44 46.93
N VAL A 839 -10.92 -31.28 46.76
CA VAL A 839 -12.14 -31.00 45.99
C VAL A 839 -13.38 -31.47 46.77
N SER A 840 -14.57 -31.16 46.28
CA SER A 840 -15.84 -31.72 46.77
C SER A 840 -16.48 -32.64 45.74
N SER A 841 -17.63 -33.21 46.09
CA SER A 841 -18.41 -34.06 45.19
C SER A 841 -18.86 -33.36 43.90
N LEU A 842 -18.80 -32.02 43.84
CA LEU A 842 -19.10 -31.22 42.65
C LEU A 842 -18.25 -31.56 41.43
N ILE A 843 -17.09 -32.20 41.59
CA ILE A 843 -16.25 -32.65 40.48
C ILE A 843 -17.02 -33.56 39.50
N PHE A 844 -18.02 -34.29 39.98
CA PHE A 844 -18.84 -35.18 39.16
C PHE A 844 -20.04 -34.49 38.48
N SER A 845 -20.38 -33.28 38.93
CA SER A 845 -21.57 -32.53 38.52
C SER A 845 -21.23 -31.13 37.99
N ILE A 846 -20.03 -30.95 37.43
CA ILE A 846 -19.61 -29.67 36.86
C ILE A 846 -20.51 -29.29 35.66
N ASP A 847 -20.91 -28.03 35.60
CA ASP A 847 -21.79 -27.48 34.57
C ASP A 847 -21.00 -26.82 33.41
N THR A 848 -19.68 -27.02 33.34
CA THR A 848 -18.78 -26.50 32.28
C THR A 848 -18.72 -27.35 31.01
N ILE A 849 -19.19 -28.59 31.06
CA ILE A 849 -19.28 -29.49 29.90
C ILE A 849 -20.74 -29.77 29.58
N ASP A 850 -21.05 -30.16 28.34
CA ASP A 850 -22.44 -30.41 27.92
C ASP A 850 -23.08 -31.50 28.78
N THR A 851 -22.51 -32.71 28.84
CA THR A 851 -22.98 -33.82 29.69
C THR A 851 -21.90 -34.22 30.69
N ASN A 852 -22.16 -34.03 32.00
CA ASN A 852 -21.27 -34.51 33.04
C ASN A 852 -21.57 -35.95 33.49
N MET A 853 -20.68 -36.51 34.30
CA MET A 853 -20.77 -37.91 34.75
C MET A 853 -22.06 -38.21 35.51
N LEU A 854 -22.48 -37.28 36.39
CA LEU A 854 -23.74 -37.40 37.12
C LEU A 854 -24.94 -37.43 36.15
N GLU A 855 -25.03 -36.48 35.23
CA GLU A 855 -26.11 -36.42 34.23
C GLU A 855 -26.18 -37.67 33.37
N TYR A 856 -25.03 -38.18 32.92
CA TYR A 856 -24.95 -39.40 32.12
C TYR A 856 -25.50 -40.61 32.88
N LEU A 857 -25.13 -40.78 34.15
CA LEU A 857 -25.52 -41.96 34.95
C LEU A 857 -26.96 -41.86 35.46
N VAL A 858 -27.45 -40.66 35.77
CA VAL A 858 -28.86 -40.41 36.06
C VAL A 858 -29.72 -40.72 34.84
N ALA A 859 -29.32 -40.24 33.64
CA ALA A 859 -30.01 -40.57 32.39
C ALA A 859 -29.96 -42.08 32.07
N ALA A 860 -28.90 -42.76 32.50
CA ALA A 860 -28.78 -44.21 32.42
C ALA A 860 -29.51 -44.96 33.54
N GLU A 861 -30.40 -44.31 34.30
CA GLU A 861 -31.29 -44.88 35.32
C GLU A 861 -30.60 -45.38 36.61
N TYR A 862 -29.41 -44.86 36.93
CA TYR A 862 -28.76 -45.12 38.23
C TYR A 862 -29.29 -44.19 39.33
N ASP A 863 -29.38 -44.70 40.56
CA ASP A 863 -29.64 -43.89 41.74
C ASP A 863 -28.30 -43.35 42.25
N CYS A 864 -27.98 -42.10 41.93
CA CYS A 864 -26.65 -41.52 42.12
C CYS A 864 -26.51 -40.81 43.47
N TRP A 865 -25.44 -41.10 44.20
CA TRP A 865 -25.17 -40.60 45.54
C TRP A 865 -23.78 -39.96 45.60
N LEU A 866 -23.73 -38.64 45.69
CA LEU A 866 -22.49 -37.87 45.77
C LEU A 866 -22.07 -37.76 47.24
N LEU A 867 -20.95 -38.37 47.60
CA LEU A 867 -20.42 -38.35 48.97
C LEU A 867 -19.38 -37.24 49.13
N ASP A 868 -19.69 -36.27 49.99
CA ASP A 868 -18.72 -35.39 50.62
C ASP A 868 -18.32 -35.99 51.98
N TYR A 869 -17.15 -36.64 52.01
CA TYR A 869 -16.54 -37.18 53.23
C TYR A 869 -15.63 -36.12 53.89
N ARG A 870 -15.01 -36.39 55.05
CA ARG A 870 -14.32 -35.34 55.87
C ARG A 870 -13.23 -34.54 55.16
N ALA A 871 -12.71 -35.03 54.02
CA ALA A 871 -11.73 -34.32 53.21
C ALA A 871 -12.33 -33.35 52.17
N SER A 872 -13.67 -33.30 52.05
CA SER A 872 -14.37 -32.40 51.13
C SER A 872 -14.15 -30.95 51.54
N VAL A 873 -13.75 -30.11 50.58
CA VAL A 873 -13.59 -28.65 50.80
C VAL A 873 -14.90 -27.94 51.15
N ASP A 874 -16.04 -28.61 50.96
CA ASP A 874 -17.36 -28.09 51.35
C ASP A 874 -17.70 -28.39 52.81
N LEU A 875 -16.90 -29.20 53.51
CA LEU A 875 -17.09 -29.52 54.92
C LEU A 875 -16.04 -28.82 55.78
N PRO A 876 -16.38 -28.37 57.00
CA PRO A 876 -15.47 -27.62 57.87
C PRO A 876 -14.25 -28.44 58.32
N TYR A 877 -14.32 -29.77 58.20
CA TYR A 877 -13.30 -30.71 58.67
C TYR A 877 -12.09 -30.81 57.73
N ALA A 878 -12.17 -30.29 56.50
CA ALA A 878 -11.05 -30.31 55.56
C ALA A 878 -9.81 -29.57 56.08
N HIS A 879 -9.99 -28.65 57.03
CA HIS A 879 -8.91 -27.89 57.67
C HIS A 879 -8.41 -28.50 58.99
N GLU A 880 -9.03 -29.57 59.47
CA GLU A 880 -8.63 -30.23 60.71
C GLU A 880 -7.55 -31.30 60.48
N LEU A 881 -6.92 -31.75 61.57
CA LEU A 881 -6.02 -32.90 61.57
C LEU A 881 -6.82 -34.21 61.58
N TRP A 882 -6.70 -34.99 60.52
CA TRP A 882 -7.24 -36.34 60.37
C TRP A 882 -6.30 -37.16 59.49
N ASN A 883 -6.45 -38.48 59.46
CA ASN A 883 -5.67 -39.36 58.60
C ASN A 883 -6.56 -40.23 57.68
N ALA A 884 -5.94 -40.98 56.77
CA ALA A 884 -6.67 -41.82 55.82
C ALA A 884 -7.46 -42.96 56.50
N ASP A 885 -6.99 -43.45 57.66
CA ASP A 885 -7.69 -44.48 58.44
C ASP A 885 -9.00 -43.92 59.00
N ASP A 886 -9.03 -42.66 59.42
CA ASP A 886 -10.26 -42.02 59.87
C ASP A 886 -11.33 -42.00 58.76
N VAL A 887 -10.93 -41.72 57.51
CA VAL A 887 -11.86 -41.79 56.36
C VAL A 887 -12.29 -43.23 56.09
N ALA A 888 -11.33 -44.16 56.07
CA ALA A 888 -11.57 -45.55 55.73
C ALA A 888 -12.45 -46.28 56.76
N LEU A 889 -12.20 -46.08 58.05
CA LEU A 889 -12.83 -46.81 59.15
C LEU A 889 -14.12 -46.16 59.63
N LYS A 890 -14.30 -44.84 59.42
CA LYS A 890 -15.42 -44.10 60.01
C LYS A 890 -16.36 -43.50 58.97
N ASP A 891 -15.82 -42.89 57.91
CA ASP A 891 -16.64 -42.15 56.95
C ASP A 891 -17.40 -43.07 56.00
N TYR A 892 -16.68 -43.95 55.31
CA TYR A 892 -17.28 -44.87 54.34
C TYR A 892 -18.31 -45.81 54.97
N PRO A 893 -18.04 -46.48 56.12
CA PRO A 893 -19.03 -47.34 56.75
C PRO A 893 -20.31 -46.59 57.12
N ALA A 894 -20.20 -45.37 57.68
CA ALA A 894 -21.35 -44.56 58.05
C ALA A 894 -22.16 -44.14 56.81
N ALA A 895 -21.49 -43.66 55.76
CA ALA A 895 -22.13 -43.25 54.52
C ALA A 895 -22.83 -44.42 53.82
N PHE A 896 -22.17 -45.59 53.71
CA PHE A 896 -22.70 -46.76 53.03
C PHE A 896 -23.87 -47.37 53.79
N ALA A 897 -23.79 -47.42 55.13
CA ALA A 897 -24.91 -47.82 55.97
C ALA A 897 -26.12 -46.91 55.77
N LYS A 898 -25.92 -45.58 55.69
CA LYS A 898 -27.00 -44.63 55.42
C LYS A 898 -27.65 -44.87 54.06
N VAL A 899 -26.85 -45.01 52.99
CA VAL A 899 -27.37 -45.26 51.63
C VAL A 899 -28.18 -46.55 51.59
N ARG A 900 -27.67 -47.65 52.16
CA ARG A 900 -28.39 -48.93 52.22
C ARG A 900 -29.68 -48.83 53.03
N ALA A 901 -29.67 -48.13 54.16
CA ALA A 901 -30.85 -47.92 54.99
C ALA A 901 -31.96 -47.15 54.24
N ILE A 902 -31.60 -46.10 53.48
CA ILE A 902 -32.57 -45.29 52.73
C ILE A 902 -33.08 -46.03 51.49
N THR A 903 -32.18 -46.64 50.73
CA THR A 903 -32.52 -47.31 49.45
C THR A 903 -33.14 -48.69 49.65
N ARG A 904 -32.99 -49.29 50.84
CA ARG A 904 -33.32 -50.69 51.13
C ARG A 904 -32.55 -51.67 50.23
N SER A 905 -31.48 -51.23 49.58
CA SER A 905 -30.63 -52.09 48.77
C SER A 905 -29.64 -52.86 49.65
N SER A 906 -29.51 -54.15 49.40
CA SER A 906 -28.51 -54.98 50.09
C SER A 906 -27.08 -54.67 49.66
N THR A 907 -26.90 -54.08 48.47
CA THR A 907 -25.58 -53.74 47.90
C THR A 907 -25.54 -52.33 47.28
N VAL A 908 -24.35 -51.75 47.19
CA VAL A 908 -24.07 -50.47 46.52
C VAL A 908 -22.96 -50.62 45.46
N GLN A 909 -22.98 -49.78 44.45
CA GLN A 909 -21.90 -49.63 43.47
C GLN A 909 -21.10 -48.37 43.78
N VAL A 910 -19.84 -48.29 43.36
CA VAL A 910 -18.96 -47.17 43.70
C VAL A 910 -18.18 -46.66 42.49
N ILE A 911 -18.08 -45.35 42.33
CA ILE A 911 -17.08 -44.67 41.51
C ILE A 911 -16.17 -43.90 42.44
N ALA A 912 -14.89 -44.27 42.48
CA ALA A 912 -13.91 -43.67 43.37
C ALA A 912 -12.76 -43.02 42.60
N HIS A 913 -12.39 -41.80 42.99
CA HIS A 913 -11.36 -41.03 42.31
C HIS A 913 -10.24 -40.57 43.25
N CYS A 914 -8.97 -40.70 42.82
CA CYS A 914 -7.79 -40.13 43.48
C CYS A 914 -7.70 -40.53 44.97
N PHE A 915 -7.59 -39.60 45.92
CA PHE A 915 -7.51 -39.95 47.35
C PHE A 915 -8.78 -40.64 47.88
N GLY A 916 -9.94 -40.41 47.26
CA GLY A 916 -11.16 -41.17 47.50
C GLY A 916 -11.00 -42.64 47.11
N ALA A 917 -10.30 -42.93 46.00
CA ALA A 917 -9.94 -44.30 45.63
C ALA A 917 -9.03 -44.98 46.65
N THR A 918 -7.99 -44.28 47.14
CA THR A 918 -7.10 -44.80 48.19
C THR A 918 -7.87 -45.17 49.45
N THR A 919 -8.62 -44.21 50.00
CA THR A 919 -9.34 -44.37 51.27
C THR A 919 -10.51 -45.35 51.16
N PHE A 920 -11.19 -45.42 50.00
CA PHE A 920 -12.21 -46.42 49.74
C PHE A 920 -11.63 -47.84 49.71
N THR A 921 -10.48 -48.02 49.05
CA THR A 921 -9.79 -49.32 49.00
C THR A 921 -9.30 -49.73 50.39
N MET A 922 -8.78 -48.79 51.18
CA MET A 922 -8.46 -49.03 52.59
C MET A 922 -9.70 -49.47 53.39
N SER A 923 -10.86 -48.84 53.15
CA SER A 923 -12.11 -49.23 53.80
C SER A 923 -12.54 -50.65 53.44
N LEU A 924 -12.42 -51.04 52.16
CA LEU A 924 -12.66 -52.42 51.72
C LEU A 924 -11.74 -53.42 52.42
N LEU A 925 -10.44 -53.12 52.51
CA LEU A 925 -9.46 -53.96 53.21
C LEU A 925 -9.71 -54.04 54.72
N ALA A 926 -10.27 -52.99 55.31
CA ALA A 926 -10.67 -52.97 56.71
C ALA A 926 -12.01 -53.68 56.99
N GLY A 927 -12.67 -54.24 55.98
CA GLY A 927 -13.89 -55.03 56.13
C GLY A 927 -15.19 -54.31 55.76
N LEU A 928 -15.15 -53.25 54.94
CA LEU A 928 -16.39 -52.64 54.43
C LEU A 928 -17.18 -53.64 53.56
N GLU A 929 -18.38 -54.00 54.03
CA GLU A 929 -19.27 -54.94 53.35
C GLU A 929 -20.36 -54.26 52.50
N GLY A 930 -20.95 -55.02 51.57
CA GLY A 930 -22.10 -54.58 50.77
C GLY A 930 -21.75 -53.79 49.50
N VAL A 931 -20.51 -53.84 49.04
CA VAL A 931 -20.11 -53.29 47.74
C VAL A 931 -20.26 -54.36 46.66
N ARG A 932 -21.09 -54.09 45.63
CA ARG A 932 -21.32 -55.00 44.50
C ARG A 932 -20.23 -54.87 43.43
N SER A 933 -19.85 -53.64 43.10
CA SER A 933 -18.83 -53.34 42.09
C SER A 933 -18.29 -51.94 42.30
N ALA A 934 -17.04 -51.71 41.89
CA ALA A 934 -16.41 -50.41 41.94
C ALA A 934 -15.63 -50.11 40.66
N VAL A 935 -15.69 -48.85 40.21
CA VAL A 935 -14.78 -48.28 39.21
C VAL A 935 -13.85 -47.32 39.92
N ILE A 936 -12.54 -47.57 39.81
CA ILE A 936 -11.53 -46.85 40.57
C ILE A 936 -10.61 -46.13 39.58
N SER A 937 -10.58 -44.80 39.65
CA SER A 937 -9.78 -43.93 38.76
C SER A 937 -8.69 -43.19 39.54
N GLN A 938 -7.42 -43.58 39.26
CA GLN A 938 -6.18 -43.10 39.88
C GLN A 938 -5.99 -43.43 41.37
N ILE A 939 -4.71 -43.62 41.74
CA ILE A 939 -4.12 -43.99 43.05
C ILE A 939 -4.77 -45.19 43.77
N SER A 940 -4.13 -46.35 43.62
CA SER A 940 -4.09 -47.42 44.62
C SER A 940 -2.62 -47.63 45.00
N THR A 941 -2.25 -47.28 46.22
CA THR A 941 -0.83 -47.28 46.66
C THR A 941 -0.51 -48.51 47.49
N ASP A 942 0.29 -49.40 46.92
CA ASP A 942 1.37 -50.05 47.65
C ASP A 942 2.51 -49.00 47.76
N TYR A 943 2.84 -48.55 48.96
CA TYR A 943 3.91 -47.55 49.17
C TYR A 943 5.21 -48.25 49.55
N VAL A 944 6.13 -48.39 48.59
CA VAL A 944 7.57 -48.32 48.90
C VAL A 944 8.01 -46.89 48.62
N VAL A 945 8.04 -46.04 49.64
CA VAL A 945 8.57 -44.68 49.52
C VAL A 945 10.09 -44.77 49.32
N PRO A 946 10.66 -44.26 48.21
CA PRO A 946 12.12 -44.22 48.04
C PRO A 946 12.76 -43.44 49.20
N TRP A 947 13.97 -43.83 49.61
CA TRP A 947 14.63 -43.23 50.79
C TRP A 947 14.75 -41.70 50.67
N PHE A 948 15.01 -41.16 49.48
CA PHE A 948 15.33 -39.74 49.28
C PHE A 948 14.20 -38.76 49.70
N PRO A 949 12.93 -38.94 49.29
CA PRO A 949 11.79 -38.14 49.77
C PRO A 949 11.63 -38.09 51.30
N GLN A 950 11.97 -39.16 52.03
CA GLN A 950 11.83 -39.19 53.49
C GLN A 950 12.78 -38.20 54.19
N ARG A 951 13.98 -38.00 53.63
CA ARG A 951 14.95 -37.03 54.16
C ARG A 951 14.55 -35.57 53.89
N LEU A 952 13.93 -35.30 52.74
CA LEU A 952 13.47 -33.95 52.42
C LEU A 952 12.32 -33.51 53.34
N LEU A 953 11.40 -34.42 53.65
CA LEU A 953 10.32 -34.17 54.62
C LEU A 953 10.82 -34.04 56.07
N ALA A 954 11.88 -34.76 56.45
CA ALA A 954 12.55 -34.60 57.74
C ALA A 954 13.39 -33.31 57.86
N TYR A 955 13.71 -32.66 56.73
CA TYR A 955 14.38 -31.37 56.69
C TYR A 955 13.40 -30.19 56.70
N LEU A 956 12.15 -30.43 56.27
CA LEU A 956 11.07 -29.43 56.19
C LEU A 956 10.12 -29.44 57.40
N ARG A 957 10.25 -30.43 58.30
CA ARG A 957 9.66 -30.43 59.65
C ARG A 957 10.74 -30.07 60.65
#